data_AF-B3RV64-F1
#
_entry.id   AF-B3RV64-F1
#
_cell.length_a   1.000
_cell.length_b   1.000
_cell.length_c   1.000
_cell.angle_alpha   90.00
_cell.angle_beta   90.00
_cell.angle_gamma   90.00
#
_symmetry.space_group_name_H-M   'P 1'
#
loop_
_entity.id
_entity.type
_entity.pdbx_description
1 polymer ?
#
loop_
_entity_poly.entity_id
_entity_poly.type
_entity_poly.pdbx_seq_one_letter_code
_entity_poly.pdbx_strand_id
1 'polypeptide(L)'
;MSPFRSYIELGVMPEIVEATEEMDWILPTNIQAEAIPLILGGGDVLMAAETGSGKTGAFCLPVIQIVHEALTETVKGKPLKSSVKPSIDTKVKLNPFDRSDQLAIDKDGLICQGREHFQWLGCRSNIGVVKGKFYYEATVTDEGLCRVGWSTDIASLDLGTDNNGFGFGGTGKKSYARQFDGYGEPFGHKDVIGCMLDLDNYEIRFSKNGVDFGRAFEIPQKLRNSPFFAAVVLKNAEMQFNFGDDAFTFSPPQGFRTLSKSTTDERYHNIKGPNSSSKESRRPTHSAPTALIIEPSRELAQQTCDQISLFKEHLASPAIREVLLVGGENPKQQVNLLREGVEMVVGTPGRLDDFISSKKLDLSQVRFYILDEVDGLLAQGHSELICQIYNKLPKVSTDGKRLQIIVCSATLHNEAVKQLADKIMKYPTWIDLKGKDSVPDTVHHVVCMIDPTKDKGWLNLRRDITTDKVHANDLIKSTSTTPETLSEAIKTLKVHYLVKAINALNMEQAIIFCRTKLDCDNIEKHLIELGGGPRAMVNQLSCVCLHSDRNRAERQQNLSSFKCGQIRFLICTDVAARGLDITGIPYVVNVTLPDEKENYIHRIGRVGRADRMGLAISLISTVPEKVWYHTCPSRGKKCHNTKLKENGGCTIWYDEVQLLKNVENHLNTKVATVNSDFVVEKTVSGEKIVYGGKKSETGENKGHFEQLASTVSELATLEKQVQLSFLSMQFNRR
;
A
#
# COMPACT_ATOMS: atom_id res chain seq x y z
N MET A 1 22.87 5.30 20.93
CA MET A 1 23.15 3.96 20.36
C MET A 1 23.37 4.12 18.87
N SER A 2 24.35 3.43 18.28
CA SER A 2 24.86 3.62 16.90
C SER A 2 23.75 3.56 15.81
N PRO A 3 23.75 4.43 14.76
CA PRO A 3 22.63 4.52 13.82
C PRO A 3 22.80 3.71 12.51
N PHE A 4 23.87 2.94 12.32
CA PHE A 4 24.09 2.19 11.08
C PHE A 4 23.95 0.69 11.31
N ARG A 5 22.79 0.13 10.93
CA ARG A 5 22.58 -1.32 10.84
C ARG A 5 22.90 -1.78 9.42
N SER A 6 23.58 -2.90 9.26
CA SER A 6 23.75 -3.52 7.94
C SER A 6 22.46 -4.25 7.52
N TYR A 7 22.26 -4.55 6.23
CA TYR A 7 21.10 -5.33 5.76
C TYR A 7 21.00 -6.71 6.44
N ILE A 8 22.14 -7.33 6.76
CA ILE A 8 22.19 -8.60 7.50
C ILE A 8 21.61 -8.43 8.91
N GLU A 9 21.90 -7.32 9.60
CA GLU A 9 21.34 -7.03 10.92
C GLU A 9 19.84 -6.77 10.91
N LEU A 10 19.28 -6.41 9.75
CA LEU A 10 17.82 -6.27 9.54
C LEU A 10 17.12 -7.61 9.25
N GLY A 11 17.89 -8.71 9.11
CA GLY A 11 17.37 -10.04 8.79
C GLY A 11 17.27 -10.34 7.30
N VAL A 12 17.88 -9.53 6.43
CA VAL A 12 17.96 -9.80 4.99
C VAL A 12 18.95 -10.92 4.71
N MET A 13 18.56 -11.86 3.86
CA MET A 13 19.40 -13.03 3.53
C MET A 13 20.64 -12.66 2.69
N PRO A 14 21.77 -13.37 2.86
CA PRO A 14 23.04 -13.03 2.22
C PRO A 14 22.98 -12.87 0.70
N GLU A 15 22.19 -13.70 0.02
CA GLU A 15 22.05 -13.69 -1.44
C GLU A 15 21.40 -12.38 -1.94
N ILE A 16 20.43 -11.86 -1.18
CA ILE A 16 19.82 -10.55 -1.48
C ILE A 16 20.78 -9.42 -1.10
N VAL A 17 21.57 -9.58 -0.04
CA VAL A 17 22.59 -8.59 0.34
C VAL A 17 23.65 -8.44 -0.74
N GLU A 18 24.09 -9.55 -1.34
CA GLU A 18 25.03 -9.55 -2.47
C GLU A 18 24.48 -8.75 -3.66
N ALA A 19 23.19 -8.94 -4.01
CA ALA A 19 22.54 -8.13 -5.04
C ALA A 19 22.52 -6.64 -4.68
N THR A 20 22.25 -6.29 -3.41
CA THR A 20 22.27 -4.88 -2.98
C THR A 20 23.67 -4.27 -3.03
N GLU A 21 24.72 -5.02 -2.68
CA GLU A 21 26.10 -4.54 -2.73
C GLU A 21 26.57 -4.27 -4.17
N GLU A 22 26.19 -5.13 -5.14
CA GLU A 22 26.46 -4.91 -6.57
C GLU A 22 25.74 -3.68 -7.14
N MET A 23 24.65 -3.26 -6.51
CA MET A 23 23.92 -2.02 -6.83
C MET A 23 24.47 -0.79 -6.07
N ASP A 24 25.62 -0.92 -5.39
CA ASP A 24 26.21 0.09 -4.51
C ASP A 24 25.33 0.47 -3.29
N TRP A 25 24.41 -0.40 -2.88
CA TRP A 25 23.59 -0.22 -1.68
C TRP A 25 24.28 -0.87 -0.48
N ILE A 26 25.28 -0.17 0.06
CA ILE A 26 26.11 -0.68 1.17
C ILE A 26 25.37 -0.65 2.51
N LEU A 27 24.49 0.34 2.71
CA LEU A 27 23.74 0.54 3.95
C LEU A 27 22.26 0.80 3.67
N PRO A 28 21.34 0.26 4.50
CA PRO A 28 19.91 0.52 4.38
C PRO A 28 19.60 1.99 4.63
N THR A 29 18.67 2.53 3.84
CA THR A 29 18.11 3.86 4.12
C THR A 29 17.25 3.83 5.38
N ASN A 30 16.96 4.99 5.98
CA ASN A 30 16.13 5.05 7.21
C ASN A 30 14.78 4.34 7.04
N ILE A 31 14.14 4.46 5.87
CA ILE A 31 12.84 3.80 5.62
C ILE A 31 13.00 2.28 5.52
N GLN A 32 14.11 1.80 4.96
CA GLN A 32 14.43 0.38 4.88
C GLN A 32 14.76 -0.19 6.26
N ALA A 33 15.54 0.53 7.06
CA ALA A 33 15.94 0.12 8.42
C ALA A 33 14.73 -0.10 9.35
N GLU A 34 13.69 0.73 9.21
CA GLU A 34 12.46 0.60 9.98
C GLU A 34 11.47 -0.42 9.37
N ALA A 35 11.26 -0.38 8.05
CA ALA A 35 10.21 -1.19 7.42
C ALA A 35 10.59 -2.67 7.25
N ILE A 36 11.85 -2.98 6.92
CA ILE A 36 12.27 -4.36 6.61
C ILE A 36 11.97 -5.32 7.77
N PRO A 37 12.38 -5.03 9.03
CA PRO A 37 12.09 -5.92 10.15
C PRO A 37 10.59 -6.07 10.43
N LEU A 38 9.81 -5.01 10.25
CA LEU A 38 8.36 -5.03 10.47
C LEU A 38 7.63 -5.88 9.42
N ILE A 39 8.08 -5.82 8.17
CA ILE A 39 7.54 -6.64 7.08
C ILE A 39 7.91 -8.10 7.29
N LEU A 40 9.18 -8.40 7.61
CA LEU A 40 9.61 -9.77 7.96
C LEU A 40 8.84 -10.33 9.18
N GLY A 41 8.44 -9.46 10.11
CA GLY A 41 7.62 -9.81 11.27
C GLY A 41 6.14 -10.13 10.96
N GLY A 42 5.67 -9.94 9.72
CA GLY A 42 4.30 -10.27 9.30
C GLY A 42 3.22 -9.24 9.67
N GLY A 43 3.63 -8.05 10.12
CA GLY A 43 2.74 -6.93 10.43
C GLY A 43 2.28 -6.17 9.18
N ASP A 44 1.10 -5.54 9.22
CA ASP A 44 0.74 -4.59 8.16
C ASP A 44 1.57 -3.33 8.36
N VAL A 45 2.10 -2.77 7.27
CA VAL A 45 3.00 -1.61 7.34
C VAL A 45 2.45 -0.49 6.48
N LEU A 46 2.23 0.66 7.11
CA LEU A 46 1.84 1.90 6.44
C LEU A 46 3.01 2.87 6.56
N MET A 47 3.64 3.21 5.43
CA MET A 47 4.88 3.98 5.43
C MET A 47 4.84 5.23 4.54
N ALA A 48 5.35 6.35 5.07
CA ALA A 48 5.65 7.56 4.30
C ALA A 48 7.13 7.89 4.29
N ALA A 49 7.62 8.15 3.09
CA ALA A 49 8.92 8.75 2.84
C ALA A 49 8.93 9.42 1.46
N GLU A 50 9.88 10.32 1.22
CA GLU A 50 10.01 11.02 -0.06
C GLU A 50 10.33 10.06 -1.22
N THR A 51 10.03 10.45 -2.47
CA THR A 51 10.46 9.69 -3.65
C THR A 51 11.99 9.64 -3.69
N GLY A 52 12.58 8.48 -3.99
CA GLY A 52 14.04 8.29 -3.95
C GLY A 52 14.61 7.89 -2.58
N SER A 53 13.80 7.86 -1.52
CA SER A 53 14.23 7.40 -0.17
C SER A 53 14.45 5.89 -0.04
N GLY A 54 14.21 5.10 -1.10
CA GLY A 54 14.38 3.65 -1.09
C GLY A 54 13.15 2.85 -0.66
N LYS A 55 11.93 3.42 -0.73
CA LYS A 55 10.65 2.73 -0.41
C LYS A 55 10.47 1.40 -1.16
N THR A 56 10.80 1.37 -2.45
CA THR A 56 10.71 0.15 -3.26
C THR A 56 11.56 -0.97 -2.67
N GLY A 57 12.82 -0.69 -2.32
CA GLY A 57 13.67 -1.66 -1.60
C GLY A 57 13.12 -2.04 -0.23
N ALA A 58 12.51 -1.08 0.49
CA ALA A 58 11.97 -1.30 1.83
C ALA A 58 10.89 -2.40 1.87
N PHE A 59 10.05 -2.52 0.83
CA PHE A 59 9.10 -3.63 0.72
C PHE A 59 9.59 -4.78 -0.16
N CYS A 60 10.33 -4.53 -1.24
CA CYS A 60 10.74 -5.59 -2.17
C CYS A 60 11.69 -6.59 -1.50
N LEU A 61 12.73 -6.13 -0.80
CA LEU A 61 13.74 -7.01 -0.20
C LEU A 61 13.12 -8.06 0.73
N PRO A 62 12.31 -7.70 1.76
CA PRO A 62 11.72 -8.67 2.66
C PRO A 62 10.64 -9.52 1.98
N VAL A 63 9.88 -8.98 1.03
CA VAL A 63 8.84 -9.76 0.32
C VAL A 63 9.46 -10.79 -0.61
N ILE A 64 10.50 -10.43 -1.37
CA ILE A 64 11.26 -11.35 -2.22
C ILE A 64 11.84 -12.48 -1.37
N GLN A 65 12.43 -12.15 -0.22
CA GLN A 65 12.94 -13.16 0.71
C GLN A 65 11.84 -14.13 1.16
N ILE A 66 10.70 -13.63 1.66
CA ILE A 66 9.62 -14.50 2.17
C ILE A 66 9.03 -15.35 1.03
N VAL A 67 8.89 -14.79 -0.18
CA VAL A 67 8.43 -15.53 -1.36
C VAL A 67 9.45 -16.62 -1.73
N HIS A 68 10.74 -16.30 -1.73
CA HIS A 68 11.80 -17.26 -2.04
C HIS A 68 11.87 -18.39 -1.00
N GLU A 69 11.79 -18.07 0.28
CA GLU A 69 11.75 -19.04 1.38
C GLU A 69 10.54 -19.97 1.24
N ALA A 70 9.35 -19.43 0.97
CA ALA A 70 8.13 -20.22 0.76
C ALA A 70 8.24 -21.16 -0.46
N LEU A 71 8.85 -20.69 -1.57
CA LEU A 71 9.12 -21.53 -2.73
C LEU A 71 10.16 -22.61 -2.41
N THR A 72 11.20 -22.24 -1.67
CA THR A 72 12.27 -23.15 -1.25
C THR A 72 11.74 -24.26 -0.35
N GLU A 73 10.82 -23.94 0.57
CA GLU A 73 10.12 -24.93 1.40
C GLU A 73 9.30 -25.89 0.55
N THR A 74 8.65 -25.37 -0.50
CA THR A 74 7.86 -26.17 -1.46
C THR A 74 8.75 -27.11 -2.29
N VAL A 75 9.96 -26.67 -2.68
CA VAL A 75 10.90 -27.44 -3.53
C VAL A 75 11.79 -28.40 -2.73
N LYS A 76 12.28 -28.01 -1.55
CA LYS A 76 13.21 -28.84 -0.75
C LYS A 76 12.53 -30.01 -0.05
N GLY A 77 11.20 -30.08 -0.02
CA GLY A 77 10.47 -31.20 0.58
C GLY A 77 10.99 -31.57 1.98
N LYS A 78 11.36 -30.58 2.81
CA LYS A 78 11.94 -30.88 4.12
C LYS A 78 10.84 -31.27 5.10
N PRO A 79 11.06 -32.36 5.85
CA PRO A 79 10.05 -32.97 6.69
C PRO A 79 9.78 -32.05 7.88
N LEU A 80 8.51 -31.82 8.16
CA LEU A 80 8.08 -31.47 9.51
C LEU A 80 8.66 -32.52 10.46
N LYS A 81 9.68 -32.14 11.25
CA LYS A 81 9.91 -32.75 12.57
C LYS A 81 8.76 -32.19 13.41
N SER A 82 7.60 -32.82 13.52
CA SER A 82 7.36 -34.18 14.00
C SER A 82 7.05 -35.21 12.93
N SER A 83 7.85 -36.28 12.94
CA SER A 83 7.51 -37.57 12.37
C SER A 83 6.18 -38.08 12.92
N VAL A 84 5.12 -37.98 12.13
CA VAL A 84 4.17 -39.07 11.97
C VAL A 84 4.16 -39.33 10.47
N LYS A 85 4.49 -40.57 10.07
CA LYS A 85 4.20 -41.06 8.71
C LYS A 85 2.74 -40.68 8.36
N PRO A 86 2.32 -40.58 7.09
CA PRO A 86 0.89 -40.66 6.82
C PRO A 86 0.44 -42.07 7.20
N SER A 87 0.17 -42.29 8.50
CA SER A 87 -0.95 -43.12 8.86
C SER A 87 -2.12 -42.44 8.17
N ILE A 88 -2.72 -43.12 7.20
CA ILE A 88 -4.11 -42.88 6.89
C ILE A 88 -4.79 -42.82 8.26
N ASP A 89 -5.22 -41.63 8.68
CA ASP A 89 -5.77 -41.46 10.02
C ASP A 89 -7.01 -42.34 10.05
N THR A 90 -6.90 -43.51 10.70
CA THR A 90 -7.95 -44.51 10.71
C THR A 90 -9.07 -44.11 11.65
N LYS A 91 -8.82 -43.11 12.51
CA LYS A 91 -9.77 -42.58 13.47
C LYS A 91 -10.67 -41.53 12.82
N VAL A 92 -11.96 -41.66 13.06
CA VAL A 92 -12.95 -40.69 12.57
C VAL A 92 -12.96 -39.50 13.53
N LYS A 93 -12.77 -38.30 13.00
CA LYS A 93 -12.77 -37.04 13.76
C LYS A 93 -13.24 -35.89 12.89
N LEU A 94 -13.56 -34.74 13.50
CA LEU A 94 -13.80 -33.50 12.77
C LEU A 94 -12.54 -33.05 12.03
N ASN A 95 -12.72 -32.55 10.81
CA ASN A 95 -11.62 -32.23 9.92
C ASN A 95 -11.21 -30.75 10.09
N PRO A 96 -10.01 -30.45 10.61
CA PRO A 96 -9.55 -29.08 10.79
C PRO A 96 -9.29 -28.33 9.48
N PHE A 97 -9.25 -29.03 8.35
CA PHE A 97 -9.07 -28.47 7.00
C PHE A 97 -10.39 -28.34 6.23
N ASP A 98 -11.51 -28.82 6.80
CA ASP A 98 -12.84 -28.70 6.21
C ASP A 98 -13.82 -28.09 7.21
N ARG A 99 -13.51 -26.83 7.58
CA ARG A 99 -14.23 -26.02 8.56
C ARG A 99 -14.25 -24.55 8.17
N SER A 100 -15.15 -23.78 8.79
CA SER A 100 -15.15 -22.32 8.74
C SER A 100 -13.99 -21.75 9.56
N ASP A 101 -13.39 -20.65 9.09
CA ASP A 101 -12.12 -20.11 9.59
C ASP A 101 -12.07 -19.88 11.10
N GLN A 102 -13.17 -19.41 11.70
CA GLN A 102 -13.28 -19.10 13.13
C GLN A 102 -13.81 -20.25 13.99
N LEU A 103 -14.13 -21.41 13.41
CA LEU A 103 -14.54 -22.59 14.17
C LEU A 103 -13.31 -23.27 14.78
N ALA A 104 -13.17 -23.26 16.09
CA ALA A 104 -12.11 -24.00 16.77
C ALA A 104 -12.48 -25.49 16.85
N ILE A 105 -11.48 -26.37 16.70
CA ILE A 105 -11.59 -27.81 16.92
C ILE A 105 -10.47 -28.20 17.88
N ASP A 106 -10.79 -29.05 18.85
CA ASP A 106 -9.80 -29.54 19.80
C ASP A 106 -8.77 -30.48 19.16
N LYS A 107 -7.71 -30.79 19.91
CA LYS A 107 -6.60 -31.64 19.45
C LYS A 107 -7.04 -33.04 19.03
N ASP A 108 -8.08 -33.57 19.67
CA ASP A 108 -8.60 -34.91 19.44
C ASP A 108 -9.59 -34.95 18.27
N GLY A 109 -10.05 -33.79 17.81
CA GLY A 109 -11.02 -33.64 16.72
C GLY A 109 -12.42 -34.07 17.11
N LEU A 110 -12.73 -34.09 18.40
CA LEU A 110 -14.02 -34.53 18.95
C LEU A 110 -14.81 -33.37 19.55
N ILE A 111 -14.22 -32.19 19.75
CA ILE A 111 -14.92 -31.02 20.24
C ILE A 111 -14.73 -29.89 19.25
N CYS A 112 -15.81 -29.17 18.92
CA CYS A 112 -15.74 -27.93 18.16
C CYS A 112 -16.52 -26.80 18.82
N GLN A 113 -16.02 -25.58 18.64
CA GLN A 113 -16.53 -24.38 19.28
C GLN A 113 -16.58 -23.23 18.27
N GLY A 114 -17.67 -22.47 18.29
CA GLY A 114 -17.79 -21.20 17.57
C GLY A 114 -18.28 -20.11 18.51
N ARG A 115 -17.56 -18.99 18.60
CA ARG A 115 -17.88 -17.85 19.49
C ARG A 115 -18.49 -16.64 18.76
N GLU A 116 -18.89 -16.84 17.51
CA GLU A 116 -19.49 -15.82 16.66
C GLU A 116 -20.99 -15.64 16.94
N HIS A 117 -21.42 -14.39 17.15
CA HIS A 117 -22.80 -14.05 17.50
C HIS A 117 -23.69 -13.81 16.27
N PHE A 118 -23.09 -13.56 15.11
CA PHE A 118 -23.81 -13.19 13.89
C PHE A 118 -23.72 -14.26 12.80
N GLN A 119 -22.59 -14.92 12.66
CA GLN A 119 -22.31 -15.89 11.60
C GLN A 119 -22.43 -17.34 12.07
N TRP A 120 -22.84 -18.22 11.15
CA TRP A 120 -22.81 -19.67 11.32
C TRP A 120 -21.44 -20.23 10.90
N LEU A 121 -20.83 -21.04 11.75
CA LEU A 121 -19.52 -21.64 11.56
C LEU A 121 -19.66 -23.16 11.48
N GLY A 122 -19.23 -23.79 10.39
CA GLY A 122 -19.44 -25.22 10.17
C GLY A 122 -18.19 -26.04 9.95
N CYS A 123 -18.29 -27.35 10.09
CA CYS A 123 -17.22 -28.31 9.87
C CYS A 123 -17.78 -29.69 9.47
N ARG A 124 -16.96 -30.50 8.80
CA ARG A 124 -17.24 -31.89 8.42
C ARG A 124 -16.20 -32.86 8.97
N SER A 125 -16.53 -34.14 9.05
CA SER A 125 -15.58 -35.19 9.45
C SER A 125 -14.50 -35.46 8.39
N ASN A 126 -13.37 -36.03 8.83
CA ASN A 126 -12.25 -36.45 7.98
C ASN A 126 -12.55 -37.73 7.19
N ILE A 127 -13.52 -38.53 7.65
CA ILE A 127 -13.97 -39.77 7.02
C ILE A 127 -15.48 -39.70 6.82
N GLY A 128 -15.91 -40.00 5.61
CA GLY A 128 -17.30 -40.19 5.22
C GLY A 128 -17.55 -41.62 4.78
N VAL A 129 -18.80 -41.89 4.39
CA VAL A 129 -19.28 -43.22 4.02
C VAL A 129 -20.09 -43.20 2.73
N VAL A 130 -20.03 -44.28 1.95
CA VAL A 130 -20.69 -44.39 0.64
C VAL A 130 -21.74 -45.51 0.54
N LYS A 131 -21.76 -46.49 1.46
CA LYS A 131 -22.75 -47.60 1.50
C LYS A 131 -22.94 -48.19 2.89
N GLY A 132 -24.14 -48.69 3.22
CA GLY A 132 -24.49 -49.26 4.53
C GLY A 132 -25.10 -48.26 5.52
N LYS A 133 -25.23 -48.68 6.78
CA LYS A 133 -25.95 -47.95 7.84
C LYS A 133 -25.01 -47.46 8.94
N PHE A 134 -25.00 -46.17 9.21
CA PHE A 134 -24.04 -45.55 10.14
C PHE A 134 -24.68 -44.63 11.18
N TYR A 135 -24.00 -44.55 12.32
CA TYR A 135 -24.44 -43.81 13.49
C TYR A 135 -23.26 -43.07 14.16
N TYR A 136 -23.52 -41.85 14.64
CA TYR A 136 -22.65 -41.09 15.55
C TYR A 136 -23.49 -40.27 16.54
N GLU A 137 -22.89 -39.89 17.67
CA GLU A 137 -23.51 -38.99 18.66
C GLU A 137 -22.88 -37.60 18.63
N ALA A 138 -23.70 -36.58 18.84
CA ALA A 138 -23.27 -35.20 19.03
C ALA A 138 -23.95 -34.61 20.27
N THR A 139 -23.17 -34.14 21.23
CA THR A 139 -23.62 -33.60 22.51
C THR A 139 -23.38 -32.10 22.55
N VAL A 140 -24.36 -31.31 22.98
CA VAL A 140 -24.19 -29.87 23.16
C VAL A 140 -23.50 -29.61 24.51
N THR A 141 -22.29 -29.05 24.50
CA THR A 141 -21.49 -28.81 25.72
C THR A 141 -21.59 -27.39 26.23
N ASP A 142 -22.07 -26.44 25.42
CA ASP A 142 -22.27 -25.03 25.82
C ASP A 142 -23.51 -24.44 25.15
N GLU A 143 -24.12 -23.43 25.79
CA GLU A 143 -25.34 -22.79 25.28
C GLU A 143 -25.09 -22.06 23.97
N GLY A 144 -26.04 -22.17 23.03
CA GLY A 144 -25.97 -21.53 21.72
C GLY A 144 -26.87 -22.20 20.69
N LEU A 145 -26.73 -21.77 19.42
CA LEU A 145 -27.47 -22.38 18.32
C LEU A 145 -26.56 -23.35 17.55
N CYS A 146 -27.06 -24.56 17.31
CA CYS A 146 -26.34 -25.60 16.60
C CYS A 146 -27.26 -26.35 15.62
N ARG A 147 -26.68 -26.86 14.53
CA ARG A 147 -27.28 -27.90 13.68
C ARG A 147 -26.26 -28.99 13.42
N VAL A 148 -26.70 -30.24 13.46
CA VAL A 148 -25.88 -31.43 13.18
C VAL A 148 -26.52 -32.30 12.12
N GLY A 149 -25.73 -33.10 11.42
CA GLY A 149 -26.24 -34.10 10.49
C GLY A 149 -25.23 -34.58 9.48
N TRP A 150 -25.67 -34.69 8.22
CA TRP A 150 -24.89 -35.34 7.17
C TRP A 150 -24.81 -34.46 5.94
N SER A 151 -23.64 -34.42 5.31
CA SER A 151 -23.45 -33.63 4.09
C SER A 151 -22.45 -34.29 3.15
N THR A 152 -22.56 -34.01 1.85
CA THR A 152 -21.52 -34.40 0.89
C THR A 152 -20.29 -33.49 0.98
N ASP A 153 -19.20 -33.85 0.32
CA ASP A 153 -17.93 -33.11 0.26
C ASP A 153 -18.02 -31.74 -0.46
N ILE A 154 -19.01 -31.59 -1.35
CA ILE A 154 -19.30 -30.35 -2.07
C ILE A 154 -20.34 -29.46 -1.38
N ALA A 155 -20.91 -29.91 -0.26
CA ALA A 155 -21.90 -29.13 0.48
C ALA A 155 -21.29 -27.85 1.10
N SER A 156 -22.12 -26.83 1.25
CA SER A 156 -21.87 -25.66 2.09
C SER A 156 -21.61 -26.09 3.53
N LEU A 157 -20.66 -25.44 4.19
CA LEU A 157 -20.43 -25.63 5.62
C LEU A 157 -21.56 -25.06 6.48
N ASP A 158 -22.41 -24.18 5.93
CA ASP A 158 -23.68 -23.81 6.56
C ASP A 158 -24.74 -24.91 6.30
N LEU A 159 -24.71 -25.95 7.13
CA LEU A 159 -25.46 -27.19 6.95
C LEU A 159 -26.98 -26.96 6.78
N GLY A 160 -27.55 -27.47 5.68
CA GLY A 160 -28.98 -27.37 5.38
C GLY A 160 -29.37 -26.14 4.54
N THR A 161 -28.40 -25.30 4.14
CA THR A 161 -28.66 -24.12 3.28
C THR A 161 -28.49 -24.38 1.79
N ASP A 162 -28.16 -25.62 1.41
CA ASP A 162 -28.00 -26.05 0.04
C ASP A 162 -28.66 -27.42 -0.20
N ASN A 163 -28.52 -27.93 -1.43
CA ASN A 163 -29.11 -29.21 -1.83
C ASN A 163 -28.21 -30.42 -1.51
N ASN A 164 -27.16 -30.25 -0.70
CA ASN A 164 -26.13 -31.27 -0.46
C ASN A 164 -25.92 -31.57 1.04
N GLY A 165 -26.48 -30.76 1.94
CA GLY A 165 -26.40 -30.91 3.38
C GLY A 165 -27.77 -31.08 4.04
N PHE A 166 -27.84 -31.99 5.00
CA PHE A 166 -29.04 -32.36 5.76
C PHE A 166 -28.79 -32.12 7.25
N GLY A 167 -29.50 -31.16 7.83
CA GLY A 167 -29.29 -30.75 9.22
C GLY A 167 -30.51 -30.95 10.11
N PHE A 168 -30.26 -31.16 11.40
CA PHE A 168 -31.23 -31.07 12.48
C PHE A 168 -30.73 -30.06 13.51
N GLY A 169 -31.55 -29.04 13.78
CA GLY A 169 -31.16 -27.88 14.59
C GLY A 169 -31.72 -27.86 15.99
N GLY A 170 -31.02 -27.16 16.89
CA GLY A 170 -31.39 -27.00 18.30
C GLY A 170 -32.80 -26.40 18.52
N THR A 171 -33.40 -25.78 17.50
CA THR A 171 -34.78 -25.31 17.53
C THR A 171 -35.83 -26.40 17.21
N GLY A 172 -35.44 -27.68 17.11
CA GLY A 172 -36.34 -28.81 16.79
C GLY A 172 -36.71 -28.93 15.30
N LYS A 173 -36.01 -28.20 14.44
CA LYS A 173 -36.29 -28.15 13.00
C LYS A 173 -35.27 -28.95 12.20
N LYS A 174 -35.75 -29.65 11.17
CA LYS A 174 -34.89 -30.22 10.13
C LYS A 174 -34.66 -29.18 9.03
N SER A 175 -33.47 -29.16 8.45
CA SER A 175 -33.06 -28.18 7.43
C SER A 175 -32.45 -28.84 6.19
N TYR A 176 -32.95 -28.49 5.00
CA TYR A 176 -32.46 -28.90 3.69
C TYR A 176 -32.84 -27.85 2.65
N ALA A 177 -31.93 -27.49 1.73
CA ALA A 177 -32.20 -26.53 0.65
C ALA A 177 -32.79 -25.17 1.12
N ARG A 178 -32.34 -24.67 2.28
CA ARG A 178 -32.86 -23.46 2.96
C ARG A 178 -34.32 -23.56 3.44
N GLN A 179 -34.91 -24.75 3.43
CA GLN A 179 -36.22 -25.03 4.04
C GLN A 179 -36.01 -25.53 5.47
N PHE A 180 -36.84 -25.05 6.41
CA PHE A 180 -36.72 -25.33 7.84
C PHE A 180 -38.06 -25.79 8.40
N ASP A 181 -38.24 -27.11 8.47
CA ASP A 181 -39.51 -27.74 8.86
C ASP A 181 -39.46 -28.26 10.29
N GLY A 182 -40.59 -28.24 11.00
CA GLY A 182 -40.72 -28.95 12.26
C GLY A 182 -40.53 -30.45 12.07
N TYR A 183 -39.79 -31.09 12.97
CA TYR A 183 -39.49 -32.53 12.86
C TYR A 183 -39.42 -33.23 14.21
N GLY A 184 -38.58 -32.72 15.11
CA GLY A 184 -38.42 -33.26 16.45
C GLY A 184 -38.60 -32.17 17.49
N GLU A 185 -38.07 -32.41 18.68
CA GLU A 185 -38.10 -31.43 19.76
C GLU A 185 -36.82 -30.57 19.77
N PRO A 186 -36.89 -29.31 20.26
CA PRO A 186 -35.71 -28.49 20.51
C PRO A 186 -34.70 -29.18 21.44
N PHE A 187 -33.42 -28.91 21.24
CA PHE A 187 -32.34 -29.46 22.05
C PHE A 187 -31.28 -28.40 22.34
N GLY A 188 -30.60 -28.53 23.48
CA GLY A 188 -29.62 -27.57 23.97
C GLY A 188 -28.59 -28.21 24.89
N HIS A 189 -27.98 -27.41 25.77
CA HIS A 189 -26.90 -27.85 26.66
C HIS A 189 -27.23 -29.18 27.37
N LYS A 190 -26.30 -30.15 27.28
CA LYS A 190 -26.35 -31.55 27.77
C LYS A 190 -27.23 -32.53 27.00
N ASP A 191 -27.98 -32.10 25.99
CA ASP A 191 -28.70 -33.04 25.14
C ASP A 191 -27.74 -33.77 24.18
N VAL A 192 -28.00 -35.06 23.98
CA VAL A 192 -27.25 -35.93 23.06
C VAL A 192 -28.10 -36.24 21.84
N ILE A 193 -27.56 -35.95 20.66
CA ILE A 193 -28.22 -36.16 19.38
C ILE A 193 -27.58 -37.34 18.67
N GLY A 194 -28.35 -38.40 18.47
CA GLY A 194 -27.94 -39.53 17.64
C GLY A 194 -28.26 -39.25 16.18
N CYS A 195 -27.25 -39.29 15.30
CA CYS A 195 -27.37 -39.01 13.88
C CYS A 195 -27.27 -40.32 13.08
N MET A 196 -28.32 -40.69 12.35
CA MET A 196 -28.43 -41.96 11.64
C MET A 196 -28.49 -41.76 10.14
N LEU A 197 -27.68 -42.52 9.40
CA LEU A 197 -27.64 -42.52 7.95
C LEU A 197 -27.81 -43.96 7.43
N ASP A 198 -28.88 -44.22 6.70
CA ASP A 198 -29.17 -45.50 6.04
C ASP A 198 -29.01 -45.31 4.53
N LEU A 199 -27.84 -45.67 3.97
CA LEU A 199 -27.59 -45.57 2.52
C LEU A 199 -28.19 -46.74 1.73
N ASP A 200 -28.65 -47.80 2.42
CA ASP A 200 -29.30 -48.93 1.75
C ASP A 200 -30.76 -48.58 1.39
N ASN A 201 -31.44 -47.84 2.28
CA ASN A 201 -32.80 -47.34 2.06
C ASN A 201 -32.86 -45.85 1.69
N TYR A 202 -31.71 -45.16 1.62
CA TYR A 202 -31.59 -43.74 1.31
C TYR A 202 -32.37 -42.84 2.29
N GLU A 203 -32.19 -43.06 3.59
CA GLU A 203 -32.86 -42.32 4.65
C GLU A 203 -31.89 -41.70 5.66
N ILE A 204 -32.27 -40.53 6.20
CA ILE A 204 -31.58 -39.89 7.34
C ILE A 204 -32.59 -39.74 8.48
N ARG A 205 -32.16 -40.07 9.70
CA ARG A 205 -32.95 -39.98 10.93
C ARG A 205 -32.14 -39.30 12.04
N PHE A 206 -32.83 -38.72 13.02
CA PHE A 206 -32.20 -38.19 14.22
C PHE A 206 -32.94 -38.66 15.47
N SER A 207 -32.20 -38.77 16.56
CA SER A 207 -32.73 -39.08 17.89
C SER A 207 -32.23 -38.04 18.89
N LYS A 208 -32.99 -37.81 19.95
CA LYS A 208 -32.58 -36.99 21.09
C LYS A 208 -32.64 -37.83 22.35
N ASN A 209 -31.53 -37.90 23.09
CA ASN A 209 -31.42 -38.65 24.35
C ASN A 209 -31.98 -40.10 24.23
N GLY A 210 -31.68 -40.76 23.11
CA GLY A 210 -32.12 -42.13 22.80
C GLY A 210 -33.52 -42.28 22.19
N VAL A 211 -34.31 -41.21 22.11
CA VAL A 211 -35.65 -41.23 21.49
C VAL A 211 -35.53 -40.93 19.99
N ASP A 212 -35.83 -41.92 19.13
CA ASP A 212 -35.83 -41.78 17.66
C ASP A 212 -37.07 -40.99 17.18
N PHE A 213 -36.85 -39.94 16.41
CA PHE A 213 -37.92 -39.12 15.80
C PHE A 213 -38.41 -39.67 14.45
N GLY A 214 -37.87 -40.78 13.98
CA GLY A 214 -38.25 -41.41 12.72
C GLY A 214 -37.58 -40.74 11.52
N ARG A 215 -38.18 -40.86 10.34
CA ARG A 215 -37.56 -40.41 9.08
C ARG A 215 -37.52 -38.88 8.96
N ALA A 216 -36.32 -38.30 8.91
CA ALA A 216 -36.13 -36.85 8.67
C ALA A 216 -36.10 -36.53 7.18
N PHE A 217 -35.30 -37.28 6.41
CA PHE A 217 -35.06 -37.04 4.99
C PHE A 217 -35.04 -38.32 4.16
N GLU A 218 -35.46 -38.20 2.90
CA GLU A 218 -35.14 -39.14 1.82
C GLU A 218 -33.97 -38.57 1.01
N ILE A 219 -32.91 -39.35 0.80
CA ILE A 219 -31.76 -38.92 0.01
C ILE A 219 -32.16 -38.88 -1.48
N PRO A 220 -32.11 -37.70 -2.13
CA PRO A 220 -32.45 -37.55 -3.54
C PRO A 220 -31.60 -38.46 -4.43
N GLN A 221 -32.19 -38.98 -5.52
CA GLN A 221 -31.50 -39.88 -6.46
C GLN A 221 -30.13 -39.38 -6.93
N LYS A 222 -29.98 -38.06 -7.11
CA LYS A 222 -28.72 -37.42 -7.55
C LYS A 222 -27.56 -37.58 -6.56
N LEU A 223 -27.85 -37.80 -5.27
CA LEU A 223 -26.84 -37.88 -4.20
C LEU A 223 -26.55 -39.31 -3.75
N ARG A 224 -27.28 -40.30 -4.25
CA ARG A 224 -27.21 -41.69 -3.77
C ARG A 224 -25.84 -42.37 -3.92
N ASN A 225 -24.99 -41.85 -4.81
CA ASN A 225 -23.61 -42.34 -5.03
C ASN A 225 -22.54 -41.37 -4.47
N SER A 226 -22.93 -40.35 -3.72
CA SER A 226 -22.00 -39.38 -3.13
C SER A 226 -21.53 -39.85 -1.75
N PRO A 227 -20.29 -39.50 -1.34
CA PRO A 227 -19.85 -39.72 0.02
C PRO A 227 -20.57 -38.79 1.00
N PHE A 228 -20.98 -39.33 2.15
CA PHE A 228 -21.61 -38.56 3.22
C PHE A 228 -20.72 -38.47 4.45
N PHE A 229 -20.51 -37.26 4.95
CA PHE A 229 -19.70 -36.93 6.12
C PHE A 229 -20.59 -36.46 7.26
N ALA A 230 -20.18 -36.75 8.50
CA ALA A 230 -20.77 -36.10 9.66
C ALA A 230 -20.47 -34.61 9.58
N ALA A 231 -21.48 -33.77 9.83
CA ALA A 231 -21.40 -32.33 9.65
C ALA A 231 -22.05 -31.58 10.80
N VAL A 232 -21.50 -30.42 11.12
CA VAL A 232 -21.99 -29.53 12.18
C VAL A 232 -21.89 -28.09 11.73
N VAL A 233 -22.82 -27.27 12.22
CA VAL A 233 -22.73 -25.81 12.16
C VAL A 233 -23.18 -25.19 13.48
N LEU A 234 -22.37 -24.27 14.01
CA LEU A 234 -22.52 -23.64 15.31
C LEU A 234 -22.65 -22.12 15.16
N LYS A 235 -23.34 -21.49 16.12
CA LYS A 235 -23.41 -20.04 16.28
C LYS A 235 -23.45 -19.74 17.78
N ASN A 236 -22.35 -19.16 18.26
CA ASN A 236 -22.04 -18.97 19.68
C ASN A 236 -22.31 -20.23 20.52
N ALA A 237 -21.78 -21.39 20.14
CA ALA A 237 -22.05 -22.69 20.77
C ALA A 237 -20.80 -23.58 20.80
N GLU A 238 -20.86 -24.67 21.56
CA GLU A 238 -19.85 -25.74 21.59
C GLU A 238 -20.53 -27.12 21.54
N MET A 239 -19.94 -28.04 20.79
CA MET A 239 -20.43 -29.42 20.69
C MET A 239 -19.29 -30.44 20.75
N GLN A 240 -19.58 -31.58 21.37
CA GLN A 240 -18.72 -32.76 21.43
C GLN A 240 -19.30 -33.89 20.60
N PHE A 241 -18.44 -34.69 19.96
CA PHE A 241 -18.79 -35.76 19.05
C PHE A 241 -18.21 -37.08 19.54
N ASN A 242 -19.02 -38.13 19.42
CA ASN A 242 -18.55 -39.51 19.52
C ASN A 242 -18.86 -40.22 18.20
N PHE A 243 -17.81 -40.66 17.50
CA PHE A 243 -17.94 -41.41 16.24
C PHE A 243 -17.92 -42.94 16.45
N GLY A 244 -17.81 -43.39 17.70
CA GLY A 244 -17.87 -44.78 18.15
C GLY A 244 -16.55 -45.38 18.60
N ASP A 245 -15.56 -44.55 18.93
CA ASP A 245 -14.33 -45.00 19.58
C ASP A 245 -14.54 -45.19 21.09
N ASP A 246 -15.41 -44.38 21.68
CA ASP A 246 -15.88 -44.52 23.05
C ASP A 246 -17.29 -45.13 23.09
N ALA A 247 -17.68 -45.69 24.23
CA ALA A 247 -19.04 -46.19 24.42
C ALA A 247 -20.05 -45.04 24.24
N PHE A 248 -21.06 -45.27 23.39
CA PHE A 248 -22.13 -44.29 23.21
C PHE A 248 -22.97 -44.15 24.48
N THR A 249 -23.50 -42.94 24.68
CA THR A 249 -24.44 -42.67 25.77
C THR A 249 -25.74 -43.43 25.53
N PHE A 250 -26.18 -43.52 24.27
CA PHE A 250 -27.35 -44.25 23.84
C PHE A 250 -26.95 -45.30 22.79
N SER A 251 -27.44 -46.53 22.95
CA SER A 251 -27.10 -47.61 22.03
C SER A 251 -27.65 -47.33 20.62
N PRO A 252 -26.86 -47.55 19.55
CA PRO A 252 -27.34 -47.39 18.18
C PRO A 252 -28.55 -48.30 17.91
N PRO A 253 -29.53 -47.86 17.10
CA PRO A 253 -30.64 -48.72 16.71
C PRO A 253 -30.19 -49.98 15.97
N GLN A 254 -31.01 -51.02 16.00
CA GLN A 254 -30.69 -52.33 15.42
C GLN A 254 -30.30 -52.20 13.94
N GLY A 255 -29.11 -52.72 13.60
CA GLY A 255 -28.57 -52.70 12.24
C GLY A 255 -27.73 -51.47 11.88
N PHE A 256 -27.66 -50.45 12.74
CA PHE A 256 -26.71 -49.34 12.57
C PHE A 256 -25.38 -49.69 13.24
N ARG A 257 -24.28 -49.43 12.52
CA ARG A 257 -22.93 -49.52 13.07
C ARG A 257 -22.33 -48.14 13.30
N THR A 258 -21.28 -48.09 14.09
CA THR A 258 -20.57 -46.85 14.37
C THR A 258 -19.83 -46.36 13.13
N LEU A 259 -19.68 -45.04 13.00
CA LEU A 259 -18.90 -44.45 11.91
C LEU A 259 -17.42 -44.90 11.96
N SER A 260 -16.85 -45.05 13.16
CA SER A 260 -15.50 -45.57 13.40
C SER A 260 -15.28 -47.03 12.97
N LYS A 261 -16.34 -47.85 12.89
CA LYS A 261 -16.28 -49.27 12.47
C LYS A 261 -16.58 -49.48 10.97
N SER A 262 -16.61 -48.42 10.18
CA SER A 262 -16.68 -48.52 8.70
C SER A 262 -15.48 -49.31 8.16
N THR A 263 -15.72 -50.19 7.18
CA THR A 263 -14.66 -50.97 6.51
C THR A 263 -13.98 -50.16 5.41
N THR A 264 -12.83 -50.62 4.91
CA THR A 264 -12.06 -49.93 3.86
C THR A 264 -12.88 -49.64 2.61
N ASP A 265 -13.78 -50.55 2.20
CA ASP A 265 -14.61 -50.42 0.99
C ASP A 265 -15.81 -49.49 1.16
N GLU A 266 -16.05 -49.01 2.39
CA GLU A 266 -17.19 -48.16 2.74
C GLU A 266 -16.75 -46.76 3.11
N ARG A 267 -15.48 -46.60 3.50
CA ARG A 267 -14.88 -45.32 3.85
C ARG A 267 -14.57 -44.51 2.62
N TYR A 268 -14.81 -43.22 2.73
CA TYR A 268 -14.32 -42.22 1.80
C TYR A 268 -13.57 -41.17 2.60
N HIS A 269 -12.28 -40.99 2.31
CA HIS A 269 -11.48 -39.98 3.00
C HIS A 269 -11.86 -38.61 2.48
N ASN A 270 -12.18 -37.69 3.40
CA ASN A 270 -12.34 -36.30 3.06
C ASN A 270 -11.01 -35.83 2.51
N ILE A 271 -11.00 -35.56 1.21
CA ILE A 271 -9.73 -35.33 0.52
C ILE A 271 -9.09 -34.08 1.13
N LYS A 272 -9.88 -33.07 1.59
CA LYS A 272 -9.46 -31.86 2.32
C LYS A 272 -8.57 -32.18 3.53
N GLY A 273 -7.28 -32.35 3.32
CA GLY A 273 -6.22 -32.44 4.29
C GLY A 273 -5.16 -31.37 4.00
N PRO A 274 -4.01 -31.42 4.68
CA PRO A 274 -2.95 -30.42 4.48
C PRO A 274 -2.40 -30.44 3.04
N ASN A 275 -2.60 -31.53 2.28
CA ASN A 275 -2.05 -31.75 0.94
C ASN A 275 -3.09 -31.99 -0.17
N SER A 276 -4.35 -31.60 0.03
CA SER A 276 -5.40 -31.88 -0.94
C SER A 276 -5.92 -30.67 -1.67
N SER A 277 -5.09 -30.25 -2.61
CA SER A 277 -5.59 -29.76 -3.87
C SER A 277 -5.29 -30.86 -4.90
N SER A 278 -6.22 -31.80 -5.10
CA SER A 278 -6.18 -32.63 -6.31
C SER A 278 -7.60 -32.87 -6.82
N LYS A 279 -7.96 -32.11 -7.87
CA LYS A 279 -8.74 -32.69 -8.96
C LYS A 279 -7.75 -33.21 -10.00
N GLU A 280 -8.02 -34.44 -10.41
CA GLU A 280 -7.55 -35.20 -11.56
C GLU A 280 -6.68 -34.47 -12.61
N SER A 281 -5.61 -35.15 -13.00
CA SER A 281 -4.69 -34.89 -14.11
C SER A 281 -5.18 -33.87 -15.16
N ARG A 282 -4.96 -32.60 -14.87
CA ARG A 282 -4.64 -31.60 -15.88
C ARG A 282 -3.23 -31.12 -15.58
N ARG A 283 -2.45 -30.94 -16.64
CA ARG A 283 -1.16 -30.21 -16.61
C ARG A 283 -1.26 -29.02 -15.63
N PRO A 284 -0.19 -28.67 -14.89
CA PRO A 284 -0.22 -27.75 -13.76
C PRO A 284 -1.04 -26.51 -14.12
N THR A 285 -2.22 -26.37 -13.51
CA THR A 285 -3.07 -25.20 -13.70
C THR A 285 -2.53 -24.09 -12.82
N HIS A 286 -1.72 -23.22 -13.43
CA HIS A 286 -1.42 -21.83 -13.06
C HIS A 286 -1.05 -21.59 -11.58
N SER A 287 0.23 -21.34 -11.29
CA SER A 287 0.60 -20.78 -9.99
C SER A 287 -0.02 -19.39 -9.87
N ALA A 288 -0.94 -19.22 -8.93
CA ALA A 288 -1.41 -17.90 -8.54
C ALA A 288 -0.26 -17.17 -7.84
N PRO A 289 -0.06 -15.87 -8.09
CA PRO A 289 1.02 -15.12 -7.46
C PRO A 289 0.87 -15.08 -5.95
N THR A 290 2.01 -15.08 -5.26
CA THR A 290 2.10 -14.87 -3.81
C THR A 290 2.11 -13.39 -3.46
N ALA A 291 2.65 -12.53 -4.33
CA ALA A 291 2.66 -11.08 -4.14
C ALA A 291 1.95 -10.34 -5.29
N LEU A 292 1.09 -9.39 -4.93
CA LEU A 292 0.43 -8.47 -5.86
C LEU A 292 0.80 -7.03 -5.50
N ILE A 293 1.48 -6.35 -6.42
CA ILE A 293 1.95 -4.96 -6.28
C ILE A 293 1.16 -4.08 -7.26
N ILE A 294 0.55 -3.03 -6.73
CA ILE A 294 -0.21 -2.04 -7.51
C ILE A 294 0.55 -0.71 -7.55
N GLU A 295 0.73 -0.21 -8.76
CA GLU A 295 1.48 1.01 -9.07
C GLU A 295 0.61 1.98 -9.90
N PRO A 296 0.67 3.31 -9.68
CA PRO A 296 -0.24 4.26 -10.33
C PRO A 296 0.10 4.57 -11.78
N SER A 297 1.29 4.22 -12.26
CA SER A 297 1.71 4.45 -13.64
C SER A 297 2.45 3.26 -14.23
N ARG A 298 2.53 3.22 -15.56
CA ARG A 298 3.22 2.13 -16.28
C ARG A 298 4.72 2.19 -16.02
N GLU A 299 5.25 3.40 -15.95
CA GLU A 299 6.66 3.68 -15.75
C GLU A 299 7.13 3.24 -14.36
N LEU A 300 6.34 3.54 -13.33
CA LEU A 300 6.62 3.08 -11.96
C LEU A 300 6.49 1.55 -11.83
N ALA A 301 5.45 0.97 -12.44
CA ALA A 301 5.30 -0.48 -12.48
C ALA A 301 6.50 -1.19 -13.13
N GLN A 302 7.01 -0.66 -14.24
CA GLN A 302 8.22 -1.18 -14.87
C GLN A 302 9.44 -1.03 -13.96
N GLN A 303 9.63 0.14 -13.32
CA GLN A 303 10.74 0.37 -12.41
C GLN A 303 10.73 -0.62 -11.23
N THR A 304 9.57 -0.82 -10.59
CA THR A 304 9.42 -1.79 -9.49
C THR A 304 9.70 -3.22 -9.98
N CYS A 305 9.23 -3.58 -11.17
CA CYS A 305 9.52 -4.88 -11.77
C CYS A 305 11.02 -5.08 -12.04
N ASP A 306 11.70 -4.07 -12.60
CA ASP A 306 13.14 -4.10 -12.88
C ASP A 306 13.94 -4.24 -11.56
N GLN A 307 13.54 -3.54 -10.51
CA GLN A 307 14.15 -3.65 -9.18
C GLN A 307 13.99 -5.05 -8.59
N ILE A 308 12.81 -5.67 -8.72
CA ILE A 308 12.59 -7.06 -8.30
C ILE A 308 13.55 -7.99 -9.05
N SER A 309 13.74 -7.80 -10.36
CA SER A 309 14.66 -8.60 -11.15
C SER A 309 16.11 -8.49 -10.69
N LEU A 310 16.55 -7.30 -10.27
CA LEU A 310 17.90 -7.09 -9.72
C LEU A 310 18.06 -7.73 -8.35
N PHE A 311 17.12 -7.51 -7.42
CA PHE A 311 17.22 -8.04 -6.05
C PHE A 311 17.18 -9.56 -5.97
N LYS A 312 16.59 -10.25 -6.97
CA LYS A 312 16.51 -11.71 -7.01
C LYS A 312 17.65 -12.37 -7.79
N GLU A 313 18.61 -11.62 -8.35
CA GLU A 313 19.61 -12.13 -9.29
C GLU A 313 20.38 -13.35 -8.74
N HIS A 314 20.75 -13.32 -7.46
CA HIS A 314 21.47 -14.41 -6.78
C HIS A 314 20.56 -15.52 -6.22
N LEU A 315 19.24 -15.43 -6.41
CA LEU A 315 18.25 -16.43 -5.97
C LEU A 315 17.99 -17.48 -7.07
N ALA A 316 19.01 -18.31 -7.35
CA ALA A 316 19.00 -19.19 -8.52
C ALA A 316 18.10 -20.44 -8.40
N SER A 317 17.75 -20.92 -7.19
CA SER A 317 16.95 -22.15 -7.05
C SER A 317 16.15 -22.24 -5.74
N PRO A 318 14.81 -22.24 -5.79
CA PRO A 318 13.95 -21.95 -6.94
C PRO A 318 13.95 -20.47 -7.33
N ALA A 319 14.00 -20.22 -8.64
CA ALA A 319 13.95 -18.86 -9.19
C ALA A 319 12.54 -18.28 -9.06
N ILE A 320 12.45 -17.06 -8.53
CA ILE A 320 11.20 -16.28 -8.50
C ILE A 320 10.90 -15.78 -9.92
N ARG A 321 9.64 -15.85 -10.34
CA ARG A 321 9.14 -15.26 -11.58
C ARG A 321 8.15 -14.14 -11.31
N GLU A 322 8.46 -12.97 -11.85
CA GLU A 322 7.61 -11.80 -11.87
C GLU A 322 7.02 -11.57 -13.26
N VAL A 323 5.87 -10.88 -13.30
CA VAL A 323 5.28 -10.38 -14.53
C VAL A 323 4.77 -8.96 -14.35
N LEU A 324 4.98 -8.16 -15.39
CA LEU A 324 4.45 -6.82 -15.51
C LEU A 324 3.10 -6.83 -16.23
N LEU A 325 2.06 -6.30 -15.58
CA LEU A 325 0.71 -6.16 -16.11
C LEU A 325 0.36 -4.68 -16.30
N VAL A 326 0.80 -4.12 -17.42
CA VAL A 326 0.51 -2.74 -17.82
C VAL A 326 -0.25 -2.68 -19.16
N GLY A 327 -1.00 -1.59 -19.38
CA GLY A 327 -1.64 -1.33 -20.68
C GLY A 327 -0.60 -1.11 -21.78
N GLY A 328 -0.96 -1.25 -23.05
CA GLY A 328 -0.04 -1.01 -24.19
C GLY A 328 0.93 -2.15 -24.52
N GLU A 329 0.95 -3.23 -23.74
CA GLU A 329 1.64 -4.48 -24.06
C GLU A 329 0.70 -5.52 -24.69
N ASN A 330 1.30 -6.53 -25.34
CA ASN A 330 0.54 -7.59 -25.99
C ASN A 330 -0.18 -8.48 -24.96
N PRO A 331 -1.53 -8.48 -24.93
CA PRO A 331 -2.29 -9.26 -23.94
C PRO A 331 -2.02 -10.77 -24.02
N LYS A 332 -1.71 -11.30 -25.21
CA LYS A 332 -1.46 -12.73 -25.39
C LYS A 332 -0.15 -13.15 -24.73
N GLN A 333 0.88 -12.31 -24.79
CA GLN A 333 2.17 -12.59 -24.14
C GLN A 333 2.03 -12.58 -22.62
N GLN A 334 1.36 -11.56 -22.07
CA GLN A 334 1.08 -11.47 -20.63
C GLN A 334 0.28 -12.66 -20.11
N VAL A 335 -0.76 -13.08 -20.85
CA VAL A 335 -1.53 -14.30 -20.51
C VAL A 335 -0.66 -15.55 -20.58
N ASN A 336 0.25 -15.67 -21.55
CA ASN A 336 1.14 -16.82 -21.63
C ASN A 336 2.13 -16.88 -20.47
N LEU A 337 2.71 -15.76 -20.05
CA LEU A 337 3.59 -15.68 -18.88
C LEU A 337 2.84 -16.09 -17.60
N LEU A 338 1.63 -15.56 -17.39
CA LEU A 338 0.77 -16.00 -16.29
C LEU A 338 0.46 -17.50 -16.35
N ARG A 339 0.32 -18.06 -17.56
CA ARG A 339 0.03 -19.49 -17.72
C ARG A 339 1.21 -20.38 -17.35
N GLU A 340 2.43 -19.91 -17.61
CA GLU A 340 3.67 -20.57 -17.21
C GLU A 340 3.86 -20.58 -15.68
N GLY A 341 3.15 -19.69 -14.99
CA GLY A 341 3.17 -19.52 -13.55
C GLY A 341 4.09 -18.37 -13.13
N VAL A 342 3.65 -17.60 -12.16
CA VAL A 342 4.39 -16.46 -11.60
C VAL A 342 4.17 -16.40 -10.10
N GLU A 343 5.14 -15.86 -9.38
CA GLU A 343 5.09 -15.69 -7.94
C GLU A 343 4.85 -14.23 -7.54
N MET A 344 5.24 -13.28 -8.39
CA MET A 344 5.02 -11.86 -8.17
C MET A 344 4.34 -11.22 -9.38
N VAL A 345 3.34 -10.37 -9.13
CA VAL A 345 2.68 -9.57 -10.16
C VAL A 345 2.82 -8.10 -9.80
N VAL A 346 3.35 -7.31 -10.74
CA VAL A 346 3.39 -5.85 -10.66
C VAL A 346 2.48 -5.30 -11.75
N GLY A 347 1.57 -4.39 -11.43
CA GLY A 347 0.66 -3.89 -12.46
C GLY A 347 -0.06 -2.59 -12.13
N THR A 348 -0.65 -2.00 -13.15
CA THR A 348 -1.50 -0.81 -13.00
C THR A 348 -2.96 -1.21 -12.76
N PRO A 349 -3.74 -0.42 -11.98
CA PRO A 349 -5.09 -0.80 -11.56
C PRO A 349 -5.99 -1.27 -12.71
N GLY A 350 -6.08 -0.49 -13.79
CA GLY A 350 -6.97 -0.82 -14.91
C GLY A 350 -6.61 -2.13 -15.62
N ARG A 351 -5.32 -2.47 -15.71
CA ARG A 351 -4.89 -3.73 -16.35
C ARG A 351 -5.09 -4.93 -15.44
N LEU A 352 -4.84 -4.75 -14.14
CA LEU A 352 -5.13 -5.76 -13.13
C LEU A 352 -6.63 -6.07 -13.09
N ASP A 353 -7.49 -5.06 -13.14
CA ASP A 353 -8.94 -5.27 -13.15
C ASP A 353 -9.42 -6.09 -14.35
N ASP A 354 -8.94 -5.78 -15.56
CA ASP A 354 -9.22 -6.58 -16.77
C ASP A 354 -8.84 -8.04 -16.55
N PHE A 355 -7.63 -8.32 -16.04
CA PHE A 355 -7.14 -9.69 -15.87
C PHE A 355 -7.85 -10.45 -14.74
N ILE A 356 -8.20 -9.78 -13.65
CA ILE A 356 -8.94 -10.37 -12.53
C ILE A 356 -10.39 -10.62 -12.93
N SER A 357 -11.08 -9.63 -13.50
CA SER A 357 -12.48 -9.72 -13.90
C SER A 357 -12.69 -10.77 -15.01
N SER A 358 -11.75 -10.88 -15.95
CA SER A 358 -11.77 -11.90 -17.00
C SER A 358 -11.22 -13.27 -16.58
N LYS A 359 -10.93 -13.47 -15.28
CA LYS A 359 -10.40 -14.72 -14.70
C LYS A 359 -9.10 -15.21 -15.36
N LYS A 360 -8.29 -14.28 -15.88
CA LYS A 360 -6.95 -14.56 -16.43
C LYS A 360 -5.87 -14.55 -15.34
N LEU A 361 -6.12 -13.81 -14.27
CA LEU A 361 -5.28 -13.77 -13.07
C LEU A 361 -6.05 -14.37 -11.89
N ASP A 362 -5.55 -15.45 -11.33
CA ASP A 362 -6.04 -16.04 -10.08
C ASP A 362 -5.38 -15.33 -8.89
N LEU A 363 -6.15 -15.02 -7.86
CA LEU A 363 -5.68 -14.34 -6.64
C LEU A 363 -5.65 -15.28 -5.42
N SER A 364 -5.96 -16.57 -5.62
CA SER A 364 -6.17 -17.55 -4.55
C SER A 364 -4.96 -17.78 -3.64
N GLN A 365 -3.74 -17.46 -4.09
CA GLN A 365 -2.50 -17.62 -3.33
C GLN A 365 -1.83 -16.30 -2.93
N VAL A 366 -2.47 -15.15 -3.17
CA VAL A 366 -1.89 -13.85 -2.83
C VAL A 366 -1.80 -13.71 -1.31
N ARG A 367 -0.59 -13.50 -0.81
CA ARG A 367 -0.25 -13.31 0.59
C ARG A 367 0.23 -11.89 0.91
N PHE A 368 0.80 -11.22 -0.08
CA PHE A 368 1.23 -9.84 0.02
C PHE A 368 0.40 -8.98 -0.91
N TYR A 369 -0.28 -7.99 -0.33
CA TYR A 369 -0.97 -6.96 -1.09
C TYR A 369 -0.28 -5.62 -0.87
N ILE A 370 0.41 -5.13 -1.89
CA ILE A 370 1.27 -3.96 -1.81
C ILE A 370 0.67 -2.85 -2.67
N LEU A 371 0.48 -1.68 -2.05
CA LEU A 371 0.03 -0.46 -2.72
C LEU A 371 1.17 0.56 -2.66
N ASP A 372 1.83 0.83 -3.78
CA ASP A 372 2.83 1.90 -3.85
C ASP A 372 2.20 3.19 -4.41
N GLU A 373 2.76 4.34 -4.00
CA GLU A 373 2.26 5.68 -4.30
C GLU A 373 0.72 5.79 -4.16
N VAL A 374 0.20 5.37 -3.00
CA VAL A 374 -1.26 5.24 -2.80
C VAL A 374 -2.00 6.57 -2.89
N ASP A 375 -1.34 7.68 -2.57
CA ASP A 375 -1.83 9.04 -2.81
C ASP A 375 -2.06 9.30 -4.30
N GLY A 376 -1.13 8.88 -5.16
CA GLY A 376 -1.27 8.90 -6.62
C GLY A 376 -2.42 8.00 -7.10
N LEU A 377 -2.55 6.79 -6.57
CA LEU A 377 -3.64 5.86 -6.89
C LEU A 377 -5.03 6.44 -6.54
N LEU A 378 -5.13 7.08 -5.37
CA LEU A 378 -6.36 7.70 -4.91
C LEU A 378 -6.71 8.96 -5.70
N ALA A 379 -5.74 9.79 -6.05
CA ALA A 379 -5.93 10.97 -6.90
C ALA A 379 -6.47 10.62 -8.30
N GLN A 380 -6.15 9.43 -8.80
CA GLN A 380 -6.67 8.89 -10.07
C GLN A 380 -8.07 8.25 -9.94
N GLY A 381 -8.64 8.17 -8.73
CA GLY A 381 -9.97 7.62 -8.50
C GLY A 381 -10.02 6.09 -8.34
N HIS A 382 -8.89 5.43 -8.05
CA HIS A 382 -8.83 3.96 -7.96
C HIS A 382 -9.22 3.35 -6.60
N SER A 383 -9.76 4.15 -5.67
CA SER A 383 -10.13 3.70 -4.32
C SER A 383 -11.11 2.52 -4.31
N GLU A 384 -12.16 2.58 -5.13
CA GLU A 384 -13.15 1.50 -5.22
C GLU A 384 -12.56 0.21 -5.76
N LEU A 385 -11.72 0.32 -6.79
CA LEU A 385 -11.05 -0.82 -7.41
C LEU A 385 -10.09 -1.51 -6.43
N ILE A 386 -9.31 -0.74 -5.68
CA ILE A 386 -8.44 -1.28 -4.62
C ILE A 386 -9.26 -2.08 -3.60
N CYS A 387 -10.39 -1.53 -3.14
CA CYS A 387 -11.29 -2.22 -2.23
C CYS A 387 -11.89 -3.50 -2.85
N GLN A 388 -12.26 -3.46 -4.13
CA GLN A 388 -12.79 -4.61 -4.86
C GLN A 388 -11.76 -5.73 -5.01
N ILE A 389 -10.50 -5.39 -5.33
CA ILE A 389 -9.40 -6.36 -5.39
C ILE A 389 -9.19 -6.94 -4.00
N TYR A 390 -9.05 -6.10 -2.97
CA TYR A 390 -8.92 -6.54 -1.57
C TYR A 390 -10.00 -7.55 -1.19
N ASN A 391 -11.28 -7.29 -1.51
CA ASN A 391 -12.39 -8.19 -1.19
C ASN A 391 -12.30 -9.57 -1.88
N LYS A 392 -11.55 -9.69 -2.98
CA LYS A 392 -11.29 -10.96 -3.69
C LYS A 392 -10.05 -11.69 -3.18
N LEU A 393 -9.17 -11.02 -2.43
CA LEU A 393 -7.95 -11.63 -1.88
C LEU A 393 -8.27 -12.56 -0.69
N PRO A 394 -7.59 -13.70 -0.57
CA PRO A 394 -7.71 -14.58 0.59
C PRO A 394 -7.22 -13.83 1.83
N LYS A 395 -8.02 -13.83 2.91
CA LYS A 395 -7.63 -13.14 4.16
C LYS A 395 -6.65 -13.97 5.00
N VAL A 396 -6.66 -15.28 4.79
CA VAL A 396 -5.78 -16.25 5.43
C VAL A 396 -5.37 -17.24 4.34
N SER A 397 -4.07 -17.53 4.25
CA SER A 397 -3.49 -18.49 3.32
C SER A 397 -3.65 -19.93 3.85
N THR A 398 -3.38 -20.91 3.00
CA THR A 398 -3.49 -22.34 3.31
C THR A 398 -2.56 -22.80 4.43
N ASP A 399 -1.48 -22.06 4.69
CA ASP A 399 -0.53 -22.28 5.81
C ASP A 399 -0.94 -21.58 7.12
N GLY A 400 -2.12 -20.96 7.16
CA GLY A 400 -2.65 -20.25 8.35
C GLY A 400 -2.08 -18.84 8.54
N LYS A 401 -1.22 -18.36 7.64
CA LYS A 401 -0.70 -16.99 7.70
C LYS A 401 -1.70 -16.02 7.07
N ARG A 402 -1.94 -14.88 7.73
CA ARG A 402 -2.86 -13.85 7.25
C ARG A 402 -2.31 -13.14 6.01
N LEU A 403 -3.21 -12.54 5.21
CA LEU A 403 -2.84 -11.56 4.20
C LEU A 403 -2.12 -10.39 4.88
N GLN A 404 -0.92 -10.07 4.40
CA GLN A 404 -0.14 -8.93 4.85
C GLN A 404 -0.31 -7.80 3.84
N ILE A 405 -0.61 -6.61 4.35
CA ILE A 405 -0.82 -5.42 3.52
C ILE A 405 0.26 -4.40 3.80
N ILE A 406 0.89 -3.93 2.73
CA ILE A 406 1.94 -2.92 2.78
C ILE A 406 1.47 -1.74 1.94
N VAL A 407 1.44 -0.56 2.53
CA VAL A 407 1.00 0.67 1.87
C VAL A 407 2.11 1.69 1.95
N CYS A 408 2.53 2.18 0.78
CA CYS A 408 3.54 3.21 0.63
C CYS A 408 2.88 4.48 0.08
N SER A 409 3.24 5.62 0.64
CA SER A 409 2.74 6.92 0.19
C SER A 409 3.83 7.97 0.30
N ALA A 410 3.72 9.09 -0.42
CA ALA A 410 4.54 10.24 -0.13
C ALA A 410 4.04 10.99 1.13
N THR A 411 2.80 10.76 1.57
CA THR A 411 2.21 11.37 2.78
C THR A 411 1.22 10.42 3.47
N LEU A 412 1.31 10.26 4.82
CA LEU A 412 0.33 9.48 5.60
C LEU A 412 -0.78 10.33 6.23
N HIS A 413 -0.65 11.67 6.16
CA HIS A 413 -1.61 12.58 6.77
C HIS A 413 -2.79 12.94 5.87
N ASN A 414 -2.78 12.50 4.62
CA ASN A 414 -3.92 12.64 3.73
C ASN A 414 -5.11 11.80 4.25
N GLU A 415 -6.26 12.43 4.44
CA GLU A 415 -7.46 11.78 4.97
C GLU A 415 -7.91 10.58 4.13
N ALA A 416 -7.81 10.67 2.80
CA ALA A 416 -8.18 9.57 1.91
C ALA A 416 -7.28 8.34 2.09
N VAL A 417 -5.98 8.55 2.36
CA VAL A 417 -5.02 7.46 2.64
C VAL A 417 -5.37 6.79 3.97
N LYS A 418 -5.68 7.58 5.01
CA LYS A 418 -6.12 7.06 6.31
C LYS A 418 -7.39 6.24 6.21
N GLN A 419 -8.41 6.78 5.53
CA GLN A 419 -9.68 6.10 5.33
C GLN A 419 -9.52 4.79 4.53
N LEU A 420 -8.59 4.73 3.58
CA LEU A 420 -8.26 3.49 2.87
C LEU A 420 -7.57 2.49 3.81
N ALA A 421 -6.55 2.93 4.55
CA ALA A 421 -5.81 2.09 5.48
C ALA A 421 -6.74 1.47 6.54
N ASP A 422 -7.65 2.25 7.12
CA ASP A 422 -8.64 1.79 8.10
C ASP A 422 -9.60 0.73 7.53
N LYS A 423 -9.84 0.74 6.21
CA LYS A 423 -10.74 -0.22 5.54
C LYS A 423 -10.07 -1.55 5.25
N ILE A 424 -8.79 -1.54 4.86
CA ILE A 424 -8.13 -2.75 4.32
C ILE A 424 -7.10 -3.34 5.29
N MET A 425 -6.45 -2.53 6.12
CA MET A 425 -5.34 -2.97 6.99
C MET A 425 -5.84 -3.34 8.39
N LYS A 426 -5.11 -4.24 9.05
CA LYS A 426 -5.40 -4.69 10.42
C LYS A 426 -4.24 -4.32 11.34
N TYR A 427 -4.48 -3.34 12.22
CA TYR A 427 -3.49 -2.80 13.16
C TYR A 427 -2.15 -2.45 12.48
N PRO A 428 -2.16 -1.59 11.44
CA PRO A 428 -0.94 -1.27 10.72
C PRO A 428 0.05 -0.53 11.62
N THR A 429 1.33 -0.86 11.48
CA THR A 429 2.42 -0.07 12.08
C THR A 429 2.72 1.12 11.18
N TRP A 430 2.74 2.32 11.75
CA TRP A 430 2.96 3.56 11.04
C TRP A 430 4.44 3.91 11.07
N ILE A 431 5.04 4.04 9.89
CA ILE A 431 6.41 4.52 9.73
C ILE A 431 6.34 5.83 8.98
N ASP A 432 6.33 6.92 9.73
CA ASP A 432 6.24 8.27 9.17
C ASP A 432 7.57 8.99 9.34
N LEU A 433 8.46 8.83 8.35
CA LEU A 433 9.74 9.54 8.33
C LEU A 433 9.62 10.96 7.79
N LYS A 434 8.44 11.33 7.29
CA LYS A 434 8.16 12.65 6.73
C LYS A 434 7.48 13.56 7.75
N GLY A 435 6.74 12.98 8.70
CA GLY A 435 5.93 13.69 9.68
C GLY A 435 4.80 14.49 9.02
N LYS A 436 4.20 15.42 9.78
CA LYS A 436 3.35 16.46 9.18
C LYS A 436 4.18 17.22 8.17
N ASP A 437 3.62 17.44 6.98
CA ASP A 437 4.13 18.33 5.94
C ASP A 437 4.74 19.58 6.60
N SER A 438 6.06 19.56 6.75
CA SER A 438 6.84 20.57 7.45
C SER A 438 8.01 20.94 6.57
N VAL A 439 8.41 22.20 6.67
CA VAL A 439 9.58 22.69 5.96
C VAL A 439 10.80 22.07 6.63
N PRO A 440 11.72 21.40 5.89
CA PRO A 440 12.91 20.85 6.51
C PRO A 440 13.71 21.96 7.21
N ASP A 441 14.32 21.68 8.36
CA ASP A 441 15.10 22.67 9.13
C ASP A 441 16.25 23.30 8.33
N THR A 442 16.73 22.59 7.32
CA THR A 442 17.79 23.03 6.40
C THR A 442 17.30 24.00 5.32
N VAL A 443 15.99 24.31 5.28
CA VAL A 443 15.36 25.14 4.26
C VAL A 443 14.92 26.47 4.87
N HIS A 444 15.57 27.55 4.45
CA HIS A 444 15.02 28.88 4.67
C HIS A 444 14.13 29.24 3.48
N HIS A 445 12.89 29.63 3.72
CA HIS A 445 11.96 30.04 2.67
C HIS A 445 11.42 31.45 2.92
N VAL A 446 11.39 32.26 1.87
CA VAL A 446 10.99 33.67 1.92
C VAL A 446 10.08 34.02 0.76
N VAL A 447 9.24 35.04 0.96
CA VAL A 447 8.39 35.63 -0.09
C VAL A 447 8.85 37.04 -0.42
N CYS A 448 8.93 37.36 -1.71
CA CYS A 448 9.13 38.72 -2.20
C CYS A 448 7.81 39.19 -2.83
N MET A 449 7.18 40.18 -2.21
CA MET A 449 5.93 40.78 -2.70
C MET A 449 6.23 41.75 -3.84
N ILE A 450 5.64 41.54 -5.01
CA ILE A 450 5.80 42.36 -6.21
C ILE A 450 4.51 43.14 -6.42
N ASP A 451 4.63 44.46 -6.38
CA ASP A 451 3.51 45.38 -6.53
C ASP A 451 3.68 46.22 -7.80
N PRO A 452 2.87 46.01 -8.85
CA PRO A 452 3.01 46.70 -10.13
C PRO A 452 2.54 48.16 -10.07
N THR A 453 1.85 48.54 -8.99
CA THR A 453 1.41 49.92 -8.75
C THR A 453 2.53 50.77 -8.14
N LYS A 454 3.41 50.13 -7.36
CA LYS A 454 4.58 50.76 -6.73
C LYS A 454 5.80 50.71 -7.62
N ASP A 455 6.10 49.53 -8.18
CA ASP A 455 7.22 49.34 -9.09
C ASP A 455 6.76 49.55 -10.53
N LYS A 456 7.05 50.73 -11.08
CA LYS A 456 6.74 51.09 -12.48
C LYS A 456 7.85 50.74 -13.46
N GLY A 457 8.89 50.00 -13.04
CA GLY A 457 10.02 49.61 -13.89
C GLY A 457 9.60 48.81 -15.12
N TRP A 458 8.47 48.10 -15.05
CA TRP A 458 7.89 47.34 -16.17
C TRP A 458 7.55 48.18 -17.40
N LEU A 459 7.35 49.50 -17.26
CA LEU A 459 7.09 50.39 -18.39
C LEU A 459 8.26 50.43 -19.39
N ASN A 460 9.49 50.32 -18.87
CA ASN A 460 10.70 50.30 -19.69
C ASN A 460 11.05 48.88 -20.15
N LEU A 461 10.81 47.89 -19.28
CA LEU A 461 11.15 46.48 -19.51
C LEU A 461 10.24 45.77 -20.52
N ARG A 462 9.05 46.32 -20.80
CA ARG A 462 8.06 45.70 -21.69
C ARG A 462 8.54 45.48 -23.13
N ARG A 463 9.59 46.19 -23.56
CA ARG A 463 10.19 46.01 -24.88
C ARG A 463 11.19 44.85 -24.93
N ASP A 464 11.71 44.46 -23.77
CA ASP A 464 12.84 43.54 -23.64
C ASP A 464 12.41 42.16 -23.12
N ILE A 465 11.25 42.04 -22.46
CA ILE A 465 10.76 40.78 -21.88
C ILE A 465 9.51 40.30 -22.65
N THR A 466 9.59 39.08 -23.20
CA THR A 466 8.45 38.43 -23.88
C THR A 466 7.54 37.72 -22.86
N THR A 467 6.23 37.99 -22.91
CA THR A 467 5.22 37.36 -22.05
C THR A 467 4.41 36.26 -22.77
N ASP A 468 3.53 35.58 -22.03
CA ASP A 468 2.68 34.45 -22.46
C ASP A 468 1.54 34.82 -23.44
N LYS A 469 1.46 36.09 -23.85
CA LYS A 469 0.46 36.65 -24.76
C LYS A 469 -1.00 36.47 -24.29
N VAL A 470 -1.24 36.21 -23.01
CA VAL A 470 -2.61 36.10 -22.47
C VAL A 470 -3.40 37.41 -22.61
N HIS A 471 -2.68 38.53 -22.66
CA HIS A 471 -3.21 39.87 -22.83
C HIS A 471 -3.19 40.38 -24.29
N ALA A 472 -2.95 39.53 -25.28
CA ALA A 472 -2.81 39.95 -26.68
C ALA A 472 -4.06 40.65 -27.26
N ASN A 473 -5.24 40.37 -26.72
CA ASN A 473 -6.51 40.99 -27.11
C ASN A 473 -7.00 42.05 -26.11
N ASP A 474 -6.27 42.29 -25.03
CA ASP A 474 -6.63 43.26 -24.01
C ASP A 474 -6.05 44.64 -24.36
N LEU A 475 -6.75 45.73 -24.00
CA LEU A 475 -6.27 47.09 -24.26
C LEU A 475 -5.28 47.52 -23.19
N ILE A 476 -4.02 47.16 -23.40
CA ILE A 476 -2.95 47.43 -22.46
C ILE A 476 -2.33 48.81 -22.74
N LYS A 477 -2.45 49.75 -21.80
CA LYS A 477 -1.90 51.12 -21.92
C LYS A 477 -0.94 51.44 -20.78
N SER A 478 0.19 52.08 -21.06
CA SER A 478 1.21 52.46 -20.05
C SER A 478 0.69 53.40 -18.96
N THR A 479 -0.38 54.15 -19.24
CA THR A 479 -1.00 55.10 -18.30
C THR A 479 -2.22 54.53 -17.56
N SER A 480 -2.64 53.31 -17.89
CA SER A 480 -3.85 52.67 -17.33
C SER A 480 -3.49 51.77 -16.14
N THR A 481 -4.36 51.74 -15.12
CA THR A 481 -4.25 50.83 -13.97
C THR A 481 -5.34 49.74 -14.01
N THR A 482 -5.81 49.37 -15.20
CA THR A 482 -6.77 48.26 -15.34
C THR A 482 -6.16 46.94 -14.84
N PRO A 483 -6.98 45.99 -14.34
CA PRO A 483 -6.51 44.69 -13.89
C PRO A 483 -5.63 43.97 -14.92
N GLU A 484 -5.98 44.04 -16.20
CA GLU A 484 -5.22 43.44 -17.30
C GLU A 484 -3.86 44.12 -17.49
N THR A 485 -3.80 45.44 -17.35
CA THR A 485 -2.54 46.18 -17.45
C THR A 485 -1.60 45.85 -16.30
N LEU A 486 -2.13 45.76 -15.08
CA LEU A 486 -1.36 45.39 -13.89
C LEU A 486 -0.91 43.92 -13.92
N SER A 487 -1.76 43.02 -14.44
CA SER A 487 -1.40 41.62 -14.67
C SER A 487 -0.25 41.47 -15.67
N GLU A 488 -0.32 42.15 -16.82
CA GLU A 488 0.78 42.16 -17.80
C GLU A 488 2.07 42.77 -17.22
N ALA A 489 1.94 43.79 -16.37
CA ALA A 489 3.07 44.40 -15.66
C ALA A 489 3.76 43.41 -14.73
N ILE A 490 3.00 42.64 -13.94
CA ILE A 490 3.54 41.63 -13.02
C ILE A 490 4.34 40.55 -13.76
N LYS A 491 3.83 40.05 -14.89
CA LYS A 491 4.56 39.04 -15.69
C LYS A 491 5.94 39.54 -16.08
N THR A 492 6.05 40.81 -16.46
CA THR A 492 7.31 41.48 -16.79
C THR A 492 8.19 41.65 -15.53
N LEU A 493 7.61 42.13 -14.42
CA LEU A 493 8.34 42.34 -13.16
C LEU A 493 8.88 41.04 -12.57
N LYS A 494 8.13 39.92 -12.62
CA LYS A 494 8.58 38.63 -12.09
C LYS A 494 9.87 38.15 -12.74
N VAL A 495 9.97 38.27 -14.06
CA VAL A 495 11.20 37.94 -14.80
C VAL A 495 12.35 38.88 -14.40
N HIS A 496 12.07 40.17 -14.24
CA HIS A 496 13.06 41.15 -13.78
C HIS A 496 13.56 40.85 -12.35
N TYR A 497 12.65 40.53 -11.43
CA TYR A 497 12.96 40.20 -10.03
C TYR A 497 13.72 38.88 -9.92
N LEU A 498 13.45 37.91 -10.80
CA LEU A 498 14.24 36.69 -10.89
C LEU A 498 15.72 37.01 -11.20
N VAL A 499 15.97 37.84 -12.22
CA VAL A 499 17.35 38.26 -12.57
C VAL A 499 17.98 39.07 -11.43
N LYS A 500 17.22 39.97 -10.79
CA LYS A 500 17.68 40.73 -9.63
C LYS A 500 18.07 39.81 -8.47
N ALA A 501 17.29 38.78 -8.17
CA ALA A 501 17.58 37.79 -7.15
C ALA A 501 18.85 36.98 -7.46
N ILE A 502 18.98 36.51 -8.71
CA ILE A 502 20.16 35.76 -9.17
C ILE A 502 21.45 36.56 -8.94
N ASN A 503 21.42 37.85 -9.30
CA ASN A 503 22.58 38.73 -9.19
C ASN A 503 22.85 39.14 -7.73
N ALA A 504 21.82 39.53 -6.97
CA ALA A 504 21.97 39.99 -5.59
C ALA A 504 22.51 38.89 -4.66
N LEU A 505 22.12 37.64 -4.89
CA LEU A 505 22.53 36.48 -4.09
C LEU A 505 23.72 35.71 -4.70
N ASN A 506 24.23 36.15 -5.85
CA ASN A 506 25.28 35.48 -6.62
C ASN A 506 25.04 33.96 -6.75
N MET A 507 23.84 33.59 -7.21
CA MET A 507 23.37 32.20 -7.16
C MET A 507 24.23 31.26 -8.02
N GLU A 508 25.03 30.39 -7.39
CA GLU A 508 25.87 29.43 -8.10
C GLU A 508 25.04 28.39 -8.87
N GLN A 509 23.98 27.89 -8.25
CA GLN A 509 23.07 26.92 -8.85
C GLN A 509 21.65 27.08 -8.29
N ALA A 510 20.63 27.08 -9.14
CA ALA A 510 19.24 27.14 -8.70
C ALA A 510 18.26 26.35 -9.58
N ILE A 511 17.16 25.91 -8.99
CA ILE A 511 15.98 25.44 -9.72
C ILE A 511 14.93 26.56 -9.75
N ILE A 512 14.42 26.85 -10.94
CA ILE A 512 13.44 27.91 -11.21
C ILE A 512 12.12 27.25 -11.61
N PHE A 513 11.09 27.43 -10.79
CA PHE A 513 9.77 26.85 -11.03
C PHE A 513 8.81 27.85 -11.69
N CYS A 514 8.20 27.40 -12.78
CA CYS A 514 7.15 28.11 -13.50
C CYS A 514 5.88 27.26 -13.56
N ARG A 515 4.73 27.93 -13.70
CA ARG A 515 3.43 27.26 -13.82
C ARG A 515 3.24 26.61 -15.19
N THR A 516 3.60 27.29 -16.27
CA THR A 516 3.38 26.80 -17.63
C THR A 516 4.68 26.57 -18.39
N LYS A 517 4.62 25.73 -19.44
CA LYS A 517 5.75 25.44 -20.33
C LYS A 517 6.21 26.67 -21.09
N LEU A 518 5.23 27.50 -21.50
CA LEU A 518 5.49 28.74 -22.21
C LEU A 518 6.26 29.74 -21.34
N ASP A 519 5.95 29.81 -20.05
CA ASP A 519 6.69 30.64 -19.11
C ASP A 519 8.14 30.15 -18.95
N CYS A 520 8.36 28.83 -18.90
CA CYS A 520 9.71 28.27 -18.90
C CYS A 520 10.50 28.72 -20.15
N ASP A 521 9.91 28.54 -21.33
CA ASP A 521 10.54 28.92 -22.60
C ASP A 521 10.84 30.42 -22.69
N ASN A 522 9.92 31.27 -22.21
CA ASN A 522 10.10 32.72 -22.18
C ASN A 522 11.24 33.15 -21.25
N ILE A 523 11.35 32.53 -20.07
CA ILE A 523 12.44 32.81 -19.13
C ILE A 523 13.77 32.34 -19.70
N GLU A 524 13.84 31.13 -20.26
CA GLU A 524 15.05 30.62 -20.89
C GLU A 524 15.51 31.55 -22.01
N LYS A 525 14.60 31.99 -22.88
CA LYS A 525 14.89 32.95 -23.95
C LYS A 525 15.45 34.25 -23.40
N HIS A 526 14.83 34.82 -22.36
CA HIS A 526 15.28 36.08 -21.79
C HIS A 526 16.65 35.96 -21.11
N LEU A 527 16.90 34.86 -20.38
CA LEU A 527 18.22 34.60 -19.81
C LEU A 527 19.29 34.42 -20.89
N ILE A 528 18.96 33.78 -22.02
CA ILE A 528 19.85 33.68 -23.19
C ILE A 528 20.17 35.07 -23.77
N GLU A 529 19.18 35.95 -23.91
CA GLU A 529 19.36 37.33 -24.41
C GLU A 529 20.29 38.16 -23.51
N LEU A 530 20.24 37.93 -22.20
CA LEU A 530 21.16 38.54 -21.21
C LEU A 530 22.56 37.90 -21.19
N GLY A 531 22.88 37.07 -22.19
CA GLY A 531 24.16 36.38 -22.29
C GLY A 531 24.20 35.05 -21.53
N GLY A 532 23.07 34.38 -21.32
CA GLY A 532 22.96 33.03 -20.74
C GLY A 532 23.10 31.89 -21.76
N GLY A 533 22.38 30.78 -21.51
CA GLY A 533 22.23 29.64 -22.45
C GLY A 533 22.91 28.33 -22.07
N PRO A 534 22.87 27.31 -22.95
CA PRO A 534 23.25 25.92 -22.65
C PRO A 534 24.77 25.66 -22.71
N ARG A 535 25.61 26.68 -22.90
CA ARG A 535 27.07 26.55 -22.90
C ARG A 535 27.61 26.88 -21.50
N ALA A 536 28.37 25.95 -20.93
CA ALA A 536 28.80 25.96 -19.53
C ALA A 536 29.87 27.01 -19.20
N MET A 537 29.81 27.49 -17.94
CA MET A 537 30.82 28.25 -17.15
C MET A 537 31.37 29.60 -17.63
N VAL A 538 31.21 30.01 -18.90
CA VAL A 538 31.59 31.38 -19.33
C VAL A 538 30.51 32.41 -18.98
N ASN A 539 29.25 31.96 -18.94
CA ASN A 539 28.08 32.82 -18.79
C ASN A 539 27.46 32.68 -17.39
N GLN A 540 27.35 33.79 -16.67
CA GLN A 540 26.80 33.82 -15.31
C GLN A 540 25.33 33.38 -15.24
N LEU A 541 24.60 33.41 -16.37
CA LEU A 541 23.18 33.06 -16.49
C LEU A 541 22.95 31.77 -17.31
N SER A 542 23.89 30.81 -17.31
CA SER A 542 23.71 29.53 -18.02
C SER A 542 22.45 28.81 -17.52
N CYS A 543 21.54 28.45 -18.44
CA CYS A 543 20.24 27.91 -18.11
C CYS A 543 19.77 26.85 -19.11
N VAL A 544 18.92 25.94 -18.65
CA VAL A 544 18.23 24.94 -19.48
C VAL A 544 16.80 24.71 -19.02
N CYS A 545 15.90 24.41 -19.97
CA CYS A 545 14.50 24.08 -19.71
C CYS A 545 14.22 22.57 -19.59
N LEU A 546 13.29 22.20 -18.71
CA LEU A 546 12.78 20.85 -18.53
C LEU A 546 11.24 20.88 -18.39
N HIS A 547 10.55 20.53 -19.48
CA HIS A 547 9.10 20.37 -19.54
C HIS A 547 8.69 19.35 -20.62
N SER A 548 7.42 18.95 -20.65
CA SER A 548 6.96 17.81 -21.46
C SER A 548 6.98 18.01 -22.98
N ASP A 549 7.19 19.24 -23.46
CA ASP A 549 7.26 19.51 -24.91
C ASP A 549 8.69 19.40 -25.44
N ARG A 550 9.69 19.32 -24.54
CA ARG A 550 11.07 18.97 -24.89
C ARG A 550 11.18 17.47 -25.15
N ASN A 551 12.01 17.10 -26.12
CA ASN A 551 12.18 15.70 -26.48
C ASN A 551 12.94 14.94 -25.38
N ARG A 552 12.81 13.59 -25.34
CA ARG A 552 13.36 12.77 -24.24
C ARG A 552 14.88 12.87 -24.12
N ALA A 553 15.60 12.91 -25.25
CA ALA A 553 17.06 13.00 -25.28
C ALA A 553 17.54 14.35 -24.73
N GLU A 554 16.90 15.44 -25.15
CA GLU A 554 17.17 16.81 -24.69
C GLU A 554 16.89 16.94 -23.18
N ARG A 555 15.77 16.39 -22.69
CA ARG A 555 15.47 16.38 -21.24
C ARG A 555 16.55 15.66 -20.43
N GLN A 556 17.01 14.51 -20.90
CA GLN A 556 18.06 13.75 -20.23
C GLN A 556 19.39 14.50 -20.24
N GLN A 557 19.75 15.09 -21.39
CA GLN A 557 20.96 15.89 -21.52
C GLN A 557 20.93 17.12 -20.61
N ASN A 558 19.84 17.90 -20.63
CA ASN A 558 19.68 19.09 -19.79
C ASN A 558 19.79 18.74 -18.29
N LEU A 559 19.15 17.64 -17.89
CA LEU A 559 19.22 17.14 -16.53
C LEU A 559 20.64 16.73 -16.13
N SER A 560 21.33 15.96 -16.99
CA SER A 560 22.71 15.55 -16.75
C SER A 560 23.66 16.73 -16.65
N SER A 561 23.55 17.71 -17.57
CA SER A 561 24.37 18.93 -17.57
C SER A 561 24.13 19.80 -16.33
N PHE A 562 22.90 19.83 -15.81
CA PHE A 562 22.62 20.49 -14.55
C PHE A 562 23.21 19.72 -13.35
N LYS A 563 23.02 18.39 -13.31
CA LYS A 563 23.54 17.53 -12.22
C LYS A 563 25.06 17.57 -12.10
N CYS A 564 25.79 17.62 -13.22
CA CYS A 564 27.25 17.70 -13.21
C CYS A 564 27.79 19.13 -13.01
N GLY A 565 26.92 20.12 -12.76
CA GLY A 565 27.32 21.51 -12.50
C GLY A 565 27.79 22.28 -13.74
N GLN A 566 27.57 21.76 -14.94
CA GLN A 566 27.85 22.49 -16.19
C GLN A 566 26.85 23.63 -16.41
N ILE A 567 25.62 23.49 -15.94
CA ILE A 567 24.56 24.51 -16.02
C ILE A 567 24.13 24.95 -14.62
N ARG A 568 24.08 26.27 -14.43
CA ARG A 568 23.69 26.91 -13.15
C ARG A 568 22.18 26.89 -12.90
N PHE A 569 21.35 27.10 -13.91
CA PHE A 569 19.90 27.27 -13.73
C PHE A 569 19.08 26.22 -14.47
N LEU A 570 18.23 25.49 -13.74
CA LEU A 570 17.26 24.56 -14.31
C LEU A 570 15.86 25.17 -14.21
N ILE A 571 15.22 25.42 -15.36
CA ILE A 571 13.87 26.00 -15.42
C ILE A 571 12.86 24.87 -15.70
N CYS A 572 11.86 24.69 -14.86
CA CYS A 572 10.93 23.57 -14.98
C CYS A 572 9.51 23.84 -14.49
N THR A 573 8.58 22.98 -14.91
CA THR A 573 7.22 22.91 -14.34
C THR A 573 7.12 21.80 -13.30
N ASP A 574 6.09 21.85 -12.44
CA ASP A 574 5.87 20.83 -11.39
C ASP A 574 5.84 19.41 -11.95
N VAL A 575 5.08 19.19 -13.02
CA VAL A 575 4.92 17.88 -13.67
C VAL A 575 6.26 17.33 -14.17
N ALA A 576 7.13 18.22 -14.63
CA ALA A 576 8.41 17.85 -15.19
C ALA A 576 9.48 17.61 -14.11
N ALA A 577 9.31 18.25 -12.94
CA ALA A 577 10.17 18.11 -11.79
C ALA A 577 9.82 16.93 -10.87
N ARG A 578 8.58 16.44 -10.90
CA ARG A 578 8.17 15.21 -10.22
C ARG A 578 8.98 14.02 -10.77
N GLY A 579 9.57 13.23 -9.87
CA GLY A 579 10.44 12.10 -10.23
C GLY A 579 11.87 12.48 -10.60
N LEU A 580 12.26 13.77 -10.58
CA LEU A 580 13.67 14.14 -10.65
C LEU A 580 14.33 13.88 -9.30
N ASP A 581 15.30 12.98 -9.26
CA ASP A 581 16.17 12.80 -8.11
C ASP A 581 17.25 13.89 -8.10
N ILE A 582 16.85 15.09 -7.69
CA ILE A 582 17.71 16.24 -7.43
C ILE A 582 17.32 16.80 -6.07
N THR A 583 18.25 16.76 -5.12
CA THR A 583 18.09 17.31 -3.77
C THR A 583 19.35 18.07 -3.36
N GLY A 584 19.16 19.06 -2.49
CA GLY A 584 20.25 19.83 -1.93
C GLY A 584 20.91 20.82 -2.86
N ILE A 585 20.09 21.45 -3.69
CA ILE A 585 20.49 22.64 -4.44
C ILE A 585 20.58 23.83 -3.46
N PRO A 586 21.47 24.81 -3.67
CA PRO A 586 21.58 25.97 -2.78
C PRO A 586 20.37 26.90 -2.83
N TYR A 587 19.76 27.03 -4.02
CA TYR A 587 18.66 27.97 -4.25
C TYR A 587 17.49 27.33 -5.01
N VAL A 588 16.28 27.71 -4.63
CA VAL A 588 15.05 27.46 -5.37
C VAL A 588 14.32 28.77 -5.56
N VAL A 589 13.83 29.05 -6.77
CA VAL A 589 13.03 30.26 -7.06
C VAL A 589 11.69 29.85 -7.64
N ASN A 590 10.61 30.13 -6.92
CA ASN A 590 9.24 30.02 -7.41
C ASN A 590 8.86 31.33 -8.10
N VAL A 591 8.90 31.35 -9.43
CA VAL A 591 8.47 32.52 -10.22
C VAL A 591 6.95 32.66 -10.19
N THR A 592 6.25 31.52 -10.15
CA THR A 592 4.81 31.44 -9.92
C THR A 592 4.57 30.47 -8.79
N LEU A 593 3.68 30.77 -7.84
CA LEU A 593 3.28 29.76 -6.86
C LEU A 593 2.60 28.56 -7.53
N PRO A 594 2.66 27.36 -6.92
CA PRO A 594 1.90 26.21 -7.40
C PRO A 594 0.40 26.35 -7.10
N ASP A 595 -0.42 25.72 -7.95
CA ASP A 595 -1.88 25.68 -7.80
C ASP A 595 -2.31 24.93 -6.52
N GLU A 596 -1.50 23.96 -6.09
CA GLU A 596 -1.74 23.13 -4.90
C GLU A 596 -0.64 23.37 -3.86
N LYS A 597 -1.03 23.45 -2.59
CA LYS A 597 -0.13 23.73 -1.46
C LYS A 597 0.90 22.62 -1.20
N GLU A 598 0.57 21.38 -1.53
CA GLU A 598 1.46 20.22 -1.38
C GLU A 598 2.66 20.33 -2.33
N ASN A 599 2.44 20.85 -3.54
CA ASN A 599 3.52 21.08 -4.50
C ASN A 599 4.49 22.16 -4.02
N TYR A 600 4.05 23.12 -3.20
CA TYR A 600 4.95 24.12 -2.62
C TYR A 600 6.04 23.45 -1.77
N ILE A 601 5.66 22.50 -0.92
CA ILE A 601 6.59 21.73 -0.09
C ILE A 601 7.53 20.91 -0.96
N HIS A 602 7.01 20.25 -1.99
CA HIS A 602 7.83 19.47 -2.94
C HIS A 602 8.84 20.32 -3.72
N ARG A 603 8.51 21.60 -4.02
CA ARG A 603 9.43 22.53 -4.66
C ARG A 603 10.54 22.97 -3.73
N ILE A 604 10.19 23.42 -2.53
CA ILE A 604 11.19 23.92 -1.57
C ILE A 604 12.04 22.79 -0.99
N GLY A 605 11.53 21.57 -0.89
CA GLY A 605 12.31 20.39 -0.47
C GLY A 605 13.47 20.02 -1.42
N ARG A 606 13.59 20.67 -2.58
CA ARG A 606 14.76 20.54 -3.47
C ARG A 606 15.98 21.31 -2.98
N VAL A 607 15.80 22.19 -2.01
CA VAL A 607 16.82 23.05 -1.45
C VAL A 607 17.36 22.48 -0.13
N GLY A 608 18.65 22.67 0.14
CA GLY A 608 19.27 22.28 1.42
C GLY A 608 19.68 20.80 1.56
N ARG A 609 20.75 20.55 2.32
CA ARG A 609 21.24 19.22 2.73
C ARG A 609 21.57 19.25 4.21
N ALA A 610 21.76 18.08 4.84
CA ALA A 610 22.16 17.95 6.24
C ALA A 610 23.30 18.92 6.66
N ASP A 611 24.24 19.22 5.75
CA ASP A 611 25.41 20.07 6.04
C ASP A 611 25.31 21.53 5.52
N ARG A 612 24.25 21.90 4.78
CA ARG A 612 24.12 23.23 4.16
C ARG A 612 22.69 23.75 4.11
N MET A 613 22.52 24.99 4.59
CA MET A 613 21.27 25.74 4.47
C MET A 613 20.97 26.10 3.00
N GLY A 614 19.75 25.82 2.57
CA GLY A 614 19.20 26.22 1.29
C GLY A 614 18.25 27.41 1.41
N LEU A 615 18.13 28.21 0.35
CA LEU A 615 17.21 29.34 0.30
C LEU A 615 16.16 29.16 -0.82
N ALA A 616 14.89 29.10 -0.44
CA ALA A 616 13.76 29.11 -1.35
C ALA A 616 13.09 30.49 -1.40
N ILE A 617 12.97 31.08 -2.59
CA ILE A 617 12.39 32.41 -2.79
C ILE A 617 11.13 32.28 -3.61
N SER A 618 10.00 32.81 -3.13
CA SER A 618 8.77 32.89 -3.92
C SER A 618 8.46 34.33 -4.31
N LEU A 619 8.29 34.57 -5.61
CA LEU A 619 7.87 35.87 -6.15
C LEU A 619 6.34 35.92 -6.17
N ILE A 620 5.75 36.79 -5.35
CA ILE A 620 4.30 36.84 -5.13
C ILE A 620 3.72 38.14 -5.68
N SER A 621 2.76 38.04 -6.58
CA SER A 621 2.00 39.20 -7.05
C SER A 621 1.07 39.75 -5.97
N THR A 622 1.06 41.06 -5.74
CA THR A 622 0.07 41.70 -4.85
C THR A 622 -1.30 41.87 -5.49
N VAL A 623 -1.42 41.65 -6.80
CA VAL A 623 -2.66 41.74 -7.57
C VAL A 623 -2.94 40.43 -8.31
N PRO A 624 -4.21 40.07 -8.59
CA PRO A 624 -4.51 38.87 -9.36
C PRO A 624 -3.91 38.92 -10.77
N GLU A 625 -3.30 37.83 -11.20
CA GLU A 625 -2.75 37.68 -12.55
C GLU A 625 -3.73 36.94 -13.45
N LYS A 626 -3.96 37.42 -14.66
CA LYS A 626 -4.67 36.66 -15.69
C LYS A 626 -3.70 35.62 -16.25
N VAL A 627 -4.10 34.36 -16.22
CA VAL A 627 -3.24 33.23 -16.63
C VAL A 627 -4.00 32.24 -17.50
N TRP A 628 -3.28 31.49 -18.32
CA TRP A 628 -3.84 30.38 -19.08
C TRP A 628 -4.30 29.24 -18.14
N TYR A 629 -5.49 28.70 -18.41
CA TYR A 629 -6.09 27.55 -17.72
C TYR A 629 -6.50 26.44 -18.69
N HIS A 630 -6.76 26.77 -19.96
CA HIS A 630 -7.11 25.87 -21.05
C HIS A 630 -8.25 24.89 -20.74
N THR A 631 -9.48 25.35 -20.96
CA THR A 631 -10.68 24.50 -21.03
C THR A 631 -10.91 23.90 -22.43
N CYS A 632 -10.10 24.30 -23.42
CA CYS A 632 -10.27 23.87 -24.79
C CYS A 632 -9.88 22.39 -25.01
N PRO A 633 -10.49 21.69 -25.99
CA PRO A 633 -10.15 20.31 -26.32
C PRO A 633 -8.68 20.11 -26.72
N SER A 634 -8.07 21.14 -27.33
CA SER A 634 -6.66 21.11 -27.74
C SER A 634 -5.67 21.27 -26.58
N ARG A 635 -6.16 21.47 -25.34
CA ARG A 635 -5.36 21.64 -24.11
C ARG A 635 -4.20 22.62 -24.29
N GLY A 636 -4.48 23.76 -24.91
CA GLY A 636 -3.52 24.86 -25.10
C GLY A 636 -2.72 24.82 -26.40
N LYS A 637 -2.73 23.74 -27.19
CA LYS A 637 -2.05 23.73 -28.50
C LYS A 637 -2.65 24.80 -29.42
N LYS A 638 -1.85 25.83 -29.75
CA LYS A 638 -2.21 27.00 -30.58
C LYS A 638 -3.51 27.69 -30.13
N CYS A 639 -3.75 27.76 -28.81
CA CYS A 639 -4.92 28.42 -28.26
C CYS A 639 -4.71 29.94 -28.22
N HIS A 640 -5.70 30.70 -28.70
CA HIS A 640 -5.72 32.18 -28.66
C HIS A 640 -6.95 32.74 -27.93
N ASN A 641 -7.72 31.89 -27.23
CA ASN A 641 -8.94 32.30 -26.55
C ASN A 641 -8.64 32.91 -25.17
N THR A 642 -8.30 34.20 -25.17
CA THR A 642 -7.91 34.98 -23.99
C THR A 642 -9.08 35.36 -23.07
N LYS A 643 -10.31 34.91 -23.35
CA LYS A 643 -11.46 35.18 -22.47
C LYS A 643 -11.35 34.39 -21.17
N LEU A 644 -12.04 34.84 -20.13
CA LEU A 644 -12.12 34.12 -18.85
C LEU A 644 -12.97 32.86 -19.00
N LYS A 645 -12.67 31.83 -18.20
CA LYS A 645 -13.38 30.54 -18.18
C LYS A 645 -14.90 30.70 -18.01
N GLU A 646 -15.32 31.59 -17.11
CA GLU A 646 -16.72 31.96 -16.89
C GLU A 646 -17.42 32.50 -18.15
N ASN A 647 -16.65 33.06 -19.08
CA ASN A 647 -17.11 33.63 -20.34
C ASN A 647 -16.78 32.71 -21.54
N GLY A 648 -16.68 31.39 -21.31
CA GLY A 648 -16.37 30.40 -22.36
C GLY A 648 -14.94 30.48 -22.89
N GLY A 649 -14.04 31.08 -22.12
CA GLY A 649 -12.63 31.29 -22.47
C GLY A 649 -11.67 30.28 -21.86
N CYS A 650 -10.37 30.49 -22.08
CA CYS A 650 -9.29 29.61 -21.61
C CYS A 650 -8.37 30.25 -20.56
N THR A 651 -8.81 31.32 -19.89
CA THR A 651 -8.03 32.02 -18.86
C THR A 651 -8.77 32.09 -17.52
N ILE A 652 -8.03 32.31 -16.44
CA ILE A 652 -8.57 32.59 -15.10
C ILE A 652 -7.79 33.74 -14.46
N TRP A 653 -8.37 34.35 -13.42
CA TRP A 653 -7.62 35.19 -12.49
C TRP A 653 -6.96 34.31 -11.43
N TYR A 654 -5.68 34.54 -11.21
CA TYR A 654 -4.81 33.77 -10.34
C TYR A 654 -4.37 34.64 -9.17
N ASP A 655 -4.90 34.35 -7.99
CA ASP A 655 -4.64 35.12 -6.77
C ASP A 655 -3.55 34.43 -5.95
N GLU A 656 -2.31 34.86 -6.15
CA GLU A 656 -1.17 34.31 -5.40
C GLU A 656 -1.16 34.69 -3.93
N VAL A 657 -1.81 35.79 -3.54
CA VAL A 657 -1.95 36.16 -2.12
C VAL A 657 -2.85 35.15 -1.40
N GLN A 658 -3.93 34.71 -2.06
CA GLN A 658 -4.78 33.64 -1.54
C GLN A 658 -4.04 32.30 -1.49
N LEU A 659 -3.27 31.96 -2.53
CA LEU A 659 -2.48 30.73 -2.55
C LEU A 659 -1.41 30.72 -1.47
N LEU A 660 -0.74 31.85 -1.22
CA LEU A 660 0.21 31.99 -0.11
C LEU A 660 -0.46 31.74 1.23
N LYS A 661 -1.65 32.32 1.48
CA LYS A 661 -2.42 32.05 2.70
C LYS A 661 -2.75 30.56 2.87
N ASN A 662 -3.09 29.87 1.78
CA ASN A 662 -3.35 28.43 1.83
C ASN A 662 -2.10 27.63 2.22
N VAL A 663 -0.92 28.05 1.73
CA VAL A 663 0.37 27.48 2.10
C VAL A 663 0.70 27.76 3.57
N GLU A 664 0.57 29.00 4.03
CA GLU A 664 0.83 29.39 5.43
C GLU A 664 -0.08 28.66 6.42
N ASN A 665 -1.36 28.51 6.08
CA ASN A 665 -2.33 27.75 6.88
C ASN A 665 -1.95 26.27 6.98
N HIS A 666 -1.38 25.71 5.92
CA HIS A 666 -0.95 24.31 5.88
C HIS A 666 0.31 24.06 6.70
N LEU A 667 1.27 24.99 6.61
CA LEU A 667 2.51 24.96 7.39
C LEU A 667 2.32 25.44 8.85
N ASN A 668 1.12 25.93 9.18
CA ASN A 668 0.79 26.55 10.46
C ASN A 668 1.80 27.64 10.88
N THR A 669 2.41 28.32 9.91
CA THR A 669 3.48 29.30 10.09
C THR A 669 3.44 30.32 8.96
N LYS A 670 3.72 31.60 9.28
CA LYS A 670 3.84 32.65 8.25
C LYS A 670 5.20 32.61 7.57
N VAL A 671 5.23 32.81 6.27
CA VAL A 671 6.49 32.84 5.52
C VAL A 671 7.12 34.24 5.64
N ALA A 672 8.41 34.30 5.95
CA ALA A 672 9.12 35.57 6.08
C ALA A 672 9.10 36.36 4.77
N THR A 673 8.87 37.67 4.85
CA THR A 673 8.83 38.55 3.67
C THR A 673 10.16 39.28 3.51
N VAL A 674 10.72 39.27 2.31
CA VAL A 674 11.93 40.01 1.92
C VAL A 674 11.60 41.18 1.01
N ASN A 675 12.42 42.22 1.07
CA ASN A 675 12.32 43.36 0.17
C ASN A 675 12.87 43.02 -1.23
N SER A 676 12.69 43.94 -2.17
CA SER A 676 13.12 43.77 -3.56
C SER A 676 14.65 43.71 -3.72
N ASP A 677 15.42 44.01 -2.69
CA ASP A 677 16.89 43.89 -2.68
C ASP A 677 17.36 42.51 -2.22
N PHE A 678 16.42 41.60 -1.91
CA PHE A 678 16.66 40.23 -1.48
C PHE A 678 17.64 40.14 -0.28
N VAL A 679 17.62 41.15 0.59
CA VAL A 679 18.37 41.15 1.84
C VAL A 679 17.62 40.26 2.83
N VAL A 680 18.12 39.05 3.00
CA VAL A 680 17.58 38.10 3.99
C VAL A 680 18.13 38.47 5.37
N GLU A 681 17.26 38.74 6.34
CA GLU A 681 17.68 39.05 7.72
C GLU A 681 18.51 37.89 8.29
N LYS A 682 19.73 38.21 8.72
CA LYS A 682 20.71 37.25 9.24
C LYS A 682 20.47 37.02 10.72
N THR A 683 19.59 36.10 11.11
CA THR A 683 19.64 35.61 12.50
C THR A 683 18.89 34.30 12.69
N VAL A 684 19.67 33.24 12.93
CA VAL A 684 19.54 32.44 14.15
C VAL A 684 20.95 32.46 14.76
N SER A 685 21.10 32.98 15.99
CA SER A 685 22.35 32.92 16.78
C SER A 685 23.58 33.76 16.34
N GLY A 686 23.41 34.86 15.61
CA GLY A 686 24.49 35.87 15.42
C GLY A 686 25.61 35.49 14.43
N GLU A 687 25.55 34.33 13.79
CA GLU A 687 26.47 33.96 12.70
C GLU A 687 25.93 34.34 11.32
N LYS A 688 26.83 34.74 10.41
CA LYS A 688 26.51 35.13 9.05
C LYS A 688 26.23 33.87 8.21
N ILE A 689 24.95 33.51 8.04
CA ILE A 689 24.55 32.40 7.17
C ILE A 689 24.97 32.71 5.73
N VAL A 690 25.84 31.87 5.16
CA VAL A 690 26.22 31.90 3.74
C VAL A 690 25.53 30.75 3.04
N TYR A 691 24.48 31.04 2.28
CA TYR A 691 23.79 30.06 1.47
C TYR A 691 24.74 29.50 0.39
N GLY A 692 24.82 28.18 0.26
CA GLY A 692 25.70 27.49 -0.69
C GLY A 692 27.16 27.26 -0.23
N GLY A 693 27.65 27.95 0.82
CA GLY A 693 29.00 27.75 1.37
C GLY A 693 29.13 26.48 2.23
N LYS A 694 30.33 25.88 2.30
CA LYS A 694 30.64 24.84 3.32
C LYS A 694 30.75 25.51 4.69
N LYS A 695 30.06 24.99 5.73
CA LYS A 695 30.40 25.35 7.13
C LYS A 695 31.87 24.99 7.36
N SER A 696 32.68 25.93 7.83
CA SER A 696 33.97 25.60 8.45
C SER A 696 33.67 24.81 9.71
N GLU A 697 34.25 23.63 9.86
CA GLU A 697 34.19 22.85 11.10
C GLU A 697 34.78 23.65 12.26
N THR A 698 33.98 24.48 12.91
CA THR A 698 34.30 25.05 14.22
C THR A 698 32.99 25.43 14.92
N GLY A 699 32.51 24.51 15.76
CA GLY A 699 31.91 24.91 17.05
C GLY A 699 30.40 25.11 17.15
N GLU A 700 29.56 24.11 16.87
CA GLU A 700 28.13 24.17 17.24
C GLU A 700 27.54 22.89 17.88
N ASN A 701 28.37 21.92 18.30
CA ASN A 701 27.87 20.75 19.05
C ASN A 701 27.97 20.88 20.58
N LYS A 702 28.42 22.00 21.13
CA LYS A 702 28.54 22.17 22.60
C LYS A 702 27.26 22.67 23.26
N GLY A 703 26.57 23.66 22.70
CA GLY A 703 25.44 24.33 23.38
C GLY A 703 24.21 23.43 23.60
N HIS A 704 23.80 22.69 22.57
CA HIS A 704 22.61 21.83 22.66
C HIS A 704 22.87 20.54 23.47
N PHE A 705 24.12 20.05 23.43
CA PHE A 705 24.54 18.89 24.22
C PHE A 705 24.68 19.25 25.71
N GLU A 706 25.19 20.43 26.05
CA GLU A 706 25.26 20.91 27.45
C GLU A 706 23.87 21.16 28.05
N GLN A 707 22.92 21.69 27.27
CA GLN A 707 21.54 21.87 27.72
C GLN A 707 20.83 20.53 27.97
N LEU A 708 20.98 19.55 27.07
CA LEU A 708 20.33 18.25 27.17
C LEU A 708 21.03 17.27 28.11
N ALA A 709 22.33 17.45 28.39
CA ALA A 709 23.10 16.54 29.25
C ALA A 709 22.50 16.43 30.66
N SER A 710 22.02 17.55 31.21
CA SER A 710 21.36 17.57 32.52
C SER A 710 20.07 16.74 32.52
N THR A 711 19.19 16.97 31.54
CA THR A 711 17.92 16.26 31.38
C THR A 711 18.11 14.78 31.10
N VAL A 712 19.09 14.42 30.26
CA VAL A 712 19.43 13.02 29.95
C VAL A 712 19.98 12.30 31.18
N SER A 713 20.78 12.98 32.01
CA SER A 713 21.27 12.43 33.28
C SER A 713 20.15 12.22 34.30
N GLU A 714 19.17 13.12 34.37
CA GLU A 714 17.98 12.96 35.23
C GLU A 714 17.12 11.77 34.77
N LEU A 715 16.88 11.65 33.47
CA LEU A 715 16.14 10.53 32.87
C LEU A 715 16.83 9.18 33.16
N ALA A 716 18.15 9.10 32.99
CA ALA A 716 18.90 7.88 33.30
C ALA A 716 18.83 7.52 34.81
N THR A 717 18.76 8.53 35.68
CA THR A 717 18.62 8.32 37.13
C THR A 717 17.24 7.80 37.49
N LEU A 718 16.20 8.36 36.88
CA LEU A 718 14.81 7.89 37.04
C LEU A 718 14.64 6.46 36.50
N GLU A 719 15.20 6.15 35.33
CA GLU A 719 15.17 4.81 34.75
C GLU A 719 15.84 3.79 35.69
N LYS A 720 17.01 4.13 36.23
CA LYS A 720 17.71 3.30 37.22
C LYS A 720 16.89 3.08 38.49
N GLN A 721 16.20 4.12 38.99
CA GLN A 721 15.31 3.98 40.16
C GLN A 721 14.12 3.07 39.88
N VAL A 722 13.50 3.16 38.71
CA VAL A 722 12.39 2.28 38.30
C VAL A 722 12.85 0.84 38.19
N GLN A 723 14.01 0.58 37.60
CA GLN A 723 14.59 -0.76 37.49
C GLN A 723 14.93 -1.35 38.87
N LEU A 724 15.51 -0.55 39.78
CA LEU A 724 15.80 -0.96 41.16
C LEU A 724 14.51 -1.24 41.95
N SER A 725 13.47 -0.41 41.77
CA SER A 725 12.16 -0.61 42.38
C SER A 725 11.53 -1.93 41.89
N PHE A 726 11.56 -2.17 40.58
CA PHE A 726 11.06 -3.42 39.98
C PHE A 726 11.78 -4.66 40.54
N LEU A 727 13.11 -4.63 40.60
CA LEU A 727 13.91 -5.70 41.20
C LEU A 727 13.57 -5.89 42.68
N SER A 728 13.47 -4.82 43.45
CA SER A 728 13.12 -4.90 44.88
C SER A 728 11.73 -5.53 45.11
N MET A 729 10.75 -5.21 44.25
CA MET A 729 9.42 -5.81 44.28
C MET A 729 9.43 -7.30 43.90
N GLN A 730 10.32 -7.70 43.00
CA GLN A 730 10.45 -9.09 42.56
C GLN A 730 11.16 -9.97 43.61
N PHE A 731 12.09 -9.41 44.39
CA PHE A 731 12.85 -10.15 45.42
C PHE A 731 12.23 -10.11 46.83
N ASN A 732 11.36 -9.14 47.15
CA ASN A 732 10.62 -9.09 48.42
C ASN A 732 9.32 -9.94 48.43
N ARG A 733 9.10 -10.80 47.43
CA ARG A 733 7.99 -11.77 47.36
C ARG A 733 8.42 -13.21 47.67
N ARG A 734 9.53 -13.41 48.39
CA ARG A 734 9.93 -14.72 48.95
C ARG A 734 9.87 -14.74 50.46
#